data_AF-A0A354A2T1-F1
#
_entry.id   AF-A0A354A2T1-F1
#
_cell.length_a   1.000
_cell.length_b   1.000
_cell.length_c   1.000
_cell.angle_alpha   90.00
_cell.angle_beta   90.00
_cell.angle_gamma   90.00
#
_symmetry.space_group_name_H-M   'P 1'
#
loop_
_entity.id
_entity.type
_entity.pdbx_description
1 polymer ?
#
loop_
_entity_poly.entity_id
_entity_poly.type
_entity_poly.pdbx_seq_one_letter_code
_entity_poly.pdbx_strand_id
1 'polypeptide(L)'
;SRDASGHDIGIRAEAFKKVMVLFLSVKAPTFYLMNNRQALLKRADLFMDLMVKEGAINAEFRDVLKAIPLEFRSGRIDTPAPSPMERKAPNSVRYHLLKVLDLPGFYDLDRLDLTVQSTLDSEAQKKVAQTLSQLRDPEYVRSAGLFQDRMLNHGDPKEMIYSFVLYEKTPSGNALRVQADNLDKPLNINEGVKLDMGSTAKLRTLAHYLQIVSETYSQLSGRDKSALRNDPLLDRDPITRWIVDQMTEKPDMSMRELLEASMERKYSANPGEIFFTGGGQHTFVNFNKADNGRIMTLYEGLKNSVNLVFIRLMRDLVYYHMARLTIDTKAVMEDPEHPERKKLLWEIADAESREFLSTFVIKYRGLTLDQSIEKLLGTKHSSPRHLAILFYSLHPSASPDELYQWLRQRKPEVPNLSEKAVATLAKAYGKPELTLSDYGYLLSRHPLELWTIGRLQDDPREEWEELVKLSADAREQAGKWLLKPRNKRAQDLRLRIRLEKMAFQEMHKDWKKLGYPFNSLVPSYATSIGSSADRPSALAELMGIIVNDGILMPSLKVTSLQFAKGTPYETELKLKTDQGERVMPASVAQVLRKALAGVVDGGTARRAYGVLKGPDGTPVAIGGKTGSGDNRFETFGKGGRLISSRVVNRTAAFVFYIGDRYFGVITAFMPGKEAADYSFTSSLPVQVLRLLAPELEPLVLPPA
;
A
#
# COMPACT_ATOMS: atom_id res chain seq x y z
N SER A 1 -2.91 -73.15 -18.34
CA SER A 1 -2.97 -74.03 -17.16
C SER A 1 -4.30 -73.77 -16.47
N ARG A 2 -5.12 -74.82 -16.34
CA ARG A 2 -6.25 -74.85 -15.41
C ARG A 2 -5.66 -75.05 -13.99
N ASP A 3 -6.37 -74.56 -12.97
CA ASP A 3 -5.99 -74.44 -11.55
C ASP A 3 -5.24 -73.16 -11.13
N ALA A 4 -5.91 -72.01 -11.30
CA ALA A 4 -5.78 -70.96 -10.29
C ALA A 4 -6.81 -71.26 -9.20
N SER A 5 -6.35 -71.61 -7.99
CA SER A 5 -7.24 -71.81 -6.84
C SER A 5 -8.18 -70.61 -6.67
N GLY A 6 -9.42 -70.83 -6.21
CA GLY A 6 -10.42 -69.76 -6.03
C GLY A 6 -9.96 -68.58 -5.13
N HIS A 7 -8.83 -68.72 -4.43
CA HIS A 7 -8.18 -67.65 -3.68
C HIS A 7 -7.41 -66.66 -4.58
N ASP A 8 -6.78 -67.12 -5.67
CA ASP A 8 -6.00 -66.28 -6.61
C ASP A 8 -6.94 -65.43 -7.51
N ILE A 9 -8.11 -65.95 -7.89
CA ILE A 9 -9.09 -65.19 -8.68
C ILE A 9 -9.72 -64.04 -7.88
N GLY A 10 -9.93 -64.20 -6.58
CA GLY A 10 -10.48 -63.17 -5.70
C GLY A 10 -9.54 -61.96 -5.55
N ILE A 11 -8.25 -62.21 -5.30
CA ILE A 11 -7.24 -61.14 -5.17
C ILE A 11 -7.10 -60.36 -6.48
N ARG A 12 -7.06 -61.06 -7.62
CA ARG A 12 -6.99 -60.43 -8.95
C ARG A 12 -8.23 -59.59 -9.24
N ALA A 13 -9.41 -60.10 -8.95
CA ALA A 13 -10.66 -59.39 -9.15
C ALA A 13 -10.78 -58.15 -8.23
N GLU A 14 -10.30 -58.23 -7.00
CA GLU A 14 -10.27 -57.08 -6.09
C GLU A 14 -9.34 -55.97 -6.61
N ALA A 15 -8.11 -56.31 -7.01
CA ALA A 15 -7.16 -55.36 -7.58
C ALA A 15 -7.72 -54.74 -8.88
N PHE A 16 -8.31 -55.57 -9.76
CA PHE A 16 -8.92 -55.13 -11.01
C PHE A 16 -10.08 -54.15 -10.75
N LYS A 17 -10.99 -54.47 -9.83
CA LYS A 17 -12.13 -53.61 -9.49
C LYS A 17 -11.67 -52.27 -8.91
N LYS A 18 -10.66 -52.27 -8.02
CA LYS A 18 -10.07 -51.06 -7.46
C LYS A 18 -9.49 -50.14 -8.55
N VAL A 19 -8.70 -50.69 -9.46
CA VAL A 19 -8.09 -49.92 -10.57
C VAL A 19 -9.18 -49.38 -11.51
N MET A 20 -10.14 -50.22 -11.91
CA MET A 20 -11.24 -49.82 -12.79
C MET A 20 -12.05 -48.66 -12.19
N VAL A 21 -12.40 -48.76 -10.91
CA VAL A 21 -13.18 -47.73 -10.21
C VAL A 21 -12.42 -46.40 -10.13
N LEU A 22 -11.09 -46.44 -9.96
CA LEU A 22 -10.25 -45.23 -10.03
C LEU A 22 -10.33 -44.59 -11.43
N PHE A 23 -10.15 -45.36 -12.50
CA PHE A 23 -10.27 -44.85 -13.88
C PHE A 23 -11.64 -44.23 -14.17
N LEU A 24 -12.71 -44.88 -13.71
CA LEU A 24 -14.08 -44.40 -13.91
C LEU A 24 -14.38 -43.10 -13.16
N SER A 25 -13.61 -42.79 -12.10
CA SER A 25 -13.78 -41.59 -11.29
C SER A 25 -13.08 -40.34 -11.86
N VAL A 26 -12.10 -40.51 -12.79
CA VAL A 26 -11.22 -39.42 -13.27
C VAL A 26 -11.97 -38.21 -13.83
N LYS A 27 -13.15 -38.42 -14.44
CA LYS A 27 -13.96 -37.32 -15.01
C LYS A 27 -14.56 -36.39 -13.94
N ALA A 28 -14.81 -36.88 -12.73
CA ALA A 28 -15.36 -36.09 -11.63
C ALA A 28 -14.97 -36.71 -10.26
N PRO A 29 -13.68 -36.64 -9.86
CA PRO A 29 -13.18 -37.40 -8.71
C PRO A 29 -13.89 -37.07 -7.41
N THR A 30 -14.14 -35.78 -7.14
CA THR A 30 -14.86 -35.32 -5.94
C THR A 30 -16.28 -35.86 -5.89
N PHE A 31 -17.01 -35.82 -7.00
CA PHE A 31 -18.37 -36.35 -7.06
C PHE A 31 -18.39 -37.86 -6.79
N TYR A 32 -17.53 -38.64 -7.46
CA TYR A 32 -17.58 -40.10 -7.38
C TYR A 32 -16.93 -40.68 -6.11
N LEU A 33 -15.81 -40.14 -5.64
CA LEU A 33 -15.04 -40.71 -4.53
C LEU A 33 -15.46 -40.14 -3.16
N MET A 34 -15.90 -38.88 -3.11
CA MET A 34 -16.28 -38.21 -1.86
C MET A 34 -17.80 -38.12 -1.68
N ASN A 35 -18.54 -37.64 -2.68
CA ASN A 35 -19.94 -37.26 -2.49
C ASN A 35 -20.95 -38.37 -2.83
N ASN A 36 -20.64 -39.25 -3.80
CA ASN A 36 -21.59 -40.22 -4.34
C ASN A 36 -20.92 -41.52 -4.83
N ARG A 37 -20.43 -42.31 -3.87
CA ARG A 37 -19.81 -43.63 -4.11
C ARG A 37 -20.76 -44.63 -4.76
N GLN A 38 -22.06 -44.51 -4.50
CA GLN A 38 -23.08 -45.37 -5.11
C GLN A 38 -23.20 -45.13 -6.62
N ALA A 39 -23.13 -43.88 -7.08
CA ALA A 39 -23.09 -43.58 -8.50
C ALA A 39 -21.83 -44.16 -9.18
N LEU A 40 -20.70 -44.17 -8.47
CA LEU A 40 -19.45 -44.77 -8.96
C LEU A 40 -19.57 -46.30 -9.09
N LEU A 41 -20.17 -46.98 -8.11
CA LEU A 41 -20.40 -48.42 -8.16
C LEU A 41 -21.35 -48.82 -9.29
N LYS A 42 -22.47 -48.09 -9.47
CA LYS A 42 -23.38 -48.31 -10.61
C LYS A 42 -22.67 -48.15 -11.95
N ARG A 43 -21.81 -47.13 -12.05
CA ARG A 43 -20.98 -46.90 -13.24
C ARG A 43 -20.01 -48.05 -13.47
N ALA A 44 -19.39 -48.59 -12.41
CA ALA A 44 -18.53 -49.75 -12.48
C ALA A 44 -19.28 -50.98 -12.98
N ASP A 45 -20.46 -51.28 -12.44
CA ASP A 45 -21.26 -52.45 -12.85
C ASP A 45 -21.63 -52.40 -14.35
N LEU A 46 -22.05 -51.24 -14.84
CA LEU A 46 -22.32 -51.01 -16.27
C LEU A 46 -21.08 -51.24 -17.13
N PHE A 47 -19.91 -50.77 -16.68
CA PHE A 47 -18.65 -50.99 -17.38
C PHE A 47 -18.25 -52.46 -17.41
N MET A 48 -18.45 -53.20 -16.31
CA MET A 48 -18.19 -54.64 -16.29
C MET A 48 -19.07 -55.40 -17.29
N ASP A 49 -20.35 -55.03 -17.42
CA ASP A 49 -21.25 -55.62 -18.42
C ASP A 49 -20.81 -55.32 -19.86
N LEU A 50 -20.34 -54.09 -20.11
CA LEU A 50 -19.75 -53.72 -21.40
C LEU A 50 -18.47 -54.50 -21.70
N MET A 51 -17.59 -54.69 -20.71
CA MET A 51 -16.35 -55.45 -20.90
C MET A 51 -16.60 -56.93 -21.21
N VAL A 52 -17.69 -57.52 -20.68
CA VAL A 52 -18.14 -58.86 -21.10
C VAL A 52 -18.63 -58.85 -22.55
N LYS A 53 -19.43 -57.86 -22.93
CA LYS A 53 -19.96 -57.74 -24.30
C LYS A 53 -18.84 -57.61 -25.34
N GLU A 54 -17.78 -56.88 -25.01
CA GLU A 54 -16.60 -56.69 -25.87
C GLU A 54 -15.56 -57.83 -25.74
N GLY A 55 -15.85 -58.87 -24.94
CA GLY A 55 -14.97 -60.03 -24.76
C GLY A 55 -13.67 -59.76 -23.97
N ALA A 56 -13.55 -58.59 -23.33
CA ALA A 56 -12.38 -58.21 -22.53
C ALA A 56 -12.30 -58.99 -21.21
N ILE A 57 -13.44 -59.41 -20.66
CA ILE A 57 -13.55 -60.32 -19.51
C ILE A 57 -14.66 -61.34 -19.78
N ASN A 58 -14.61 -62.51 -19.12
CA ASN A 58 -15.69 -63.50 -19.23
C ASN A 58 -16.79 -63.26 -18.18
N ALA A 59 -17.95 -63.90 -18.36
CA ALA A 59 -19.11 -63.73 -17.47
C ALA A 59 -18.81 -64.19 -16.03
N GLU A 60 -18.06 -65.27 -15.87
CA GLU A 60 -17.65 -65.80 -14.56
C GLU A 60 -16.82 -64.77 -13.77
N PHE A 61 -15.85 -64.14 -14.42
CA PHE A 61 -15.02 -63.10 -13.81
C PHE A 61 -15.80 -61.82 -13.51
N ARG A 62 -16.76 -61.44 -14.37
CA ARG A 62 -17.69 -60.33 -14.08
C ARG A 62 -18.50 -60.59 -12.81
N ASP A 63 -19.00 -61.81 -12.62
CA ASP A 63 -19.82 -62.14 -11.46
C ASP A 63 -18.99 -62.11 -10.17
N VAL A 64 -17.73 -62.58 -10.24
CA VAL A 64 -16.75 -62.41 -9.15
C VAL A 64 -16.49 -60.92 -8.88
N LEU A 65 -16.27 -60.10 -9.91
CA LEU A 65 -16.08 -58.66 -9.76
C LEU A 65 -17.28 -57.96 -9.13
N LYS A 66 -18.51 -58.29 -9.54
CA LYS A 66 -19.74 -57.69 -8.98
C LYS A 66 -19.91 -58.07 -7.50
N ALA A 67 -19.59 -59.31 -7.12
CA ALA A 67 -19.71 -59.81 -5.76
C ALA A 67 -18.68 -59.21 -4.78
N ILE A 68 -17.51 -58.74 -5.24
CA ILE A 68 -16.48 -58.19 -4.36
C ILE A 68 -16.90 -56.81 -3.82
N PRO A 69 -17.02 -56.63 -2.49
CA PRO A 69 -17.27 -55.31 -1.92
C PRO A 69 -16.06 -54.40 -2.09
N LEU A 70 -16.29 -53.12 -2.42
CA LEU A 70 -15.23 -52.11 -2.39
C LEU A 70 -15.24 -51.38 -1.05
N GLU A 71 -14.17 -51.56 -0.30
CA GLU A 71 -13.93 -50.78 0.90
C GLU A 71 -13.26 -49.45 0.53
N PHE A 72 -14.01 -48.37 0.74
CA PHE A 72 -13.46 -47.02 0.62
C PHE A 72 -12.83 -46.63 1.94
N ARG A 73 -11.60 -46.11 1.88
CA ARG A 73 -10.93 -45.56 3.06
C ARG A 73 -11.81 -44.47 3.69
N SER A 74 -12.12 -44.64 4.99
CA SER A 74 -12.97 -43.73 5.77
C SER A 74 -12.21 -42.58 6.43
N GLY A 75 -10.87 -42.62 6.42
CA GLY A 75 -9.99 -41.56 6.93
C GLY A 75 -9.17 -40.90 5.82
N ARG A 76 -8.97 -39.58 5.93
CA ARG A 76 -7.97 -38.86 5.14
C ARG A 76 -6.59 -39.45 5.46
N ILE A 77 -5.76 -39.72 4.45
CA ILE A 77 -4.34 -39.91 4.70
C ILE A 77 -3.82 -38.54 5.11
N ASP A 78 -3.49 -38.36 6.38
CA ASP A 78 -2.72 -37.21 6.83
C ASP A 78 -1.29 -37.37 6.31
N THR A 79 -1.11 -37.15 5.01
CA THR A 79 0.16 -36.59 4.56
C THR A 79 0.22 -35.20 5.17
N PRO A 80 1.20 -34.89 6.04
CA PRO A 80 1.37 -33.54 6.52
C PRO A 80 1.50 -32.65 5.28
N ALA A 81 0.48 -31.85 5.01
CA ALA A 81 0.58 -30.90 3.92
C ALA A 81 1.73 -29.96 4.31
N PRO A 82 2.76 -29.76 3.46
CA PRO A 82 3.83 -28.85 3.79
C PRO A 82 3.21 -27.50 4.17
N SER A 83 3.73 -26.89 5.23
CA SER A 83 3.15 -25.67 5.78
C SER A 83 3.02 -24.62 4.68
N PRO A 84 1.99 -23.75 4.72
CA PRO A 84 1.92 -22.59 3.83
C PRO A 84 3.27 -21.85 3.74
N MET A 85 3.98 -21.68 4.86
CA MET A 85 5.33 -21.11 4.93
C MET A 85 6.36 -21.82 4.01
N GLU A 86 6.44 -23.16 4.04
CA GLU A 86 7.35 -23.94 3.19
C GLU A 86 7.00 -23.84 1.69
N ARG A 87 5.73 -23.59 1.37
CA ARG A 87 5.25 -23.46 -0.01
C ARG A 87 5.29 -22.03 -0.54
N LYS A 88 5.57 -20.99 0.26
CA LYS A 88 5.45 -19.59 -0.18
C LYS A 88 6.35 -19.23 -1.36
N ALA A 89 7.62 -19.59 -1.31
CA ALA A 89 8.56 -19.28 -2.39
C ALA A 89 8.19 -20.03 -3.70
N PRO A 90 7.95 -21.36 -3.67
CA PRO A 90 7.40 -22.07 -4.84
C PRO A 90 6.05 -21.51 -5.33
N ASN A 91 5.14 -21.14 -4.42
CA ASN A 91 3.85 -20.57 -4.78
C ASN A 91 3.99 -19.19 -5.42
N SER A 92 4.96 -18.37 -4.99
CA SER A 92 5.28 -17.09 -5.63
C SER A 92 5.67 -17.28 -7.09
N VAL A 93 6.47 -18.32 -7.39
CA VAL A 93 6.79 -18.72 -8.76
C VAL A 93 5.54 -19.21 -9.50
N ARG A 94 4.73 -20.09 -8.88
CA ARG A 94 3.50 -20.60 -9.51
C ARG A 94 2.48 -19.48 -9.82
N TYR A 95 2.28 -18.53 -8.91
CA TYR A 95 1.43 -17.35 -9.15
C TYR A 95 1.96 -16.49 -10.28
N HIS A 96 3.29 -16.37 -10.41
CA HIS A 96 3.90 -15.69 -11.55
C HIS A 96 3.62 -16.45 -12.86
N LEU A 97 3.75 -17.78 -12.86
CA LEU A 97 3.43 -18.62 -14.03
C LEU A 97 1.97 -18.52 -14.46
N LEU A 98 1.02 -18.47 -13.53
CA LEU A 98 -0.40 -18.26 -13.86
C LEU A 98 -0.60 -16.98 -14.68
N LYS A 99 0.11 -15.90 -14.32
CA LYS A 99 0.04 -14.63 -15.04
C LYS A 99 0.75 -14.67 -16.39
N VAL A 100 1.94 -15.26 -16.44
CA VAL A 100 2.76 -15.31 -17.66
C VAL A 100 2.16 -16.23 -18.71
N LEU A 101 1.53 -17.33 -18.29
CA LEU A 101 0.90 -18.32 -19.16
C LEU A 101 -0.60 -18.08 -19.37
N ASP A 102 -1.16 -17.01 -18.79
CA ASP A 102 -2.58 -16.67 -18.82
C ASP A 102 -3.51 -17.84 -18.45
N LEU A 103 -3.19 -18.50 -17.33
CA LEU A 103 -3.93 -19.66 -16.84
C LEU A 103 -4.93 -19.25 -15.74
N PRO A 104 -6.15 -19.82 -15.72
CA PRO A 104 -7.19 -19.39 -14.79
C PRO A 104 -6.94 -19.88 -13.35
N GLY A 105 -6.08 -20.89 -13.15
CA GLY A 105 -5.73 -21.35 -11.83
C GLY A 105 -4.67 -22.44 -11.79
N PHE A 106 -4.30 -22.83 -10.56
CA PHE A 106 -3.27 -23.85 -10.33
C PHE A 106 -3.63 -25.21 -10.92
N TYR A 107 -4.92 -25.54 -11.00
CA TYR A 107 -5.36 -26.80 -11.60
C TYR A 107 -4.90 -26.92 -13.06
N ASP A 108 -5.02 -25.85 -13.84
CA ASP A 108 -4.60 -25.83 -15.25
C ASP A 108 -3.07 -25.82 -15.37
N LEU A 109 -2.39 -25.09 -14.47
CA LEU A 109 -0.93 -25.12 -14.39
C LEU A 109 -0.40 -26.53 -14.08
N ASP A 110 -1.03 -27.24 -13.14
CA ASP A 110 -0.63 -28.58 -12.71
C ASP A 110 -0.91 -29.66 -13.79
N ARG A 111 -1.66 -29.32 -14.85
CA ARG A 111 -1.89 -30.20 -16.01
C ARG A 111 -0.88 -30.02 -17.13
N LEU A 112 0.00 -29.01 -17.05
CA LEU A 112 1.05 -28.82 -18.02
C LEU A 112 2.24 -29.72 -17.70
N ASP A 113 2.77 -30.41 -18.70
CA ASP A 113 4.11 -30.99 -18.62
C ASP A 113 5.13 -29.85 -18.78
N LEU A 114 5.44 -29.21 -17.66
CA LEU A 114 6.25 -28.00 -17.61
C LEU A 114 7.32 -28.14 -16.53
N THR A 115 8.59 -28.05 -16.94
CA THR A 115 9.74 -27.88 -16.05
C THR A 115 10.12 -26.40 -15.99
N VAL A 116 10.32 -25.87 -14.79
CA VAL A 116 10.58 -24.44 -14.55
C VAL A 116 11.90 -24.29 -13.83
N GLN A 117 12.82 -23.52 -14.42
CA GLN A 117 14.03 -23.10 -13.73
C GLN A 117 13.78 -21.76 -13.03
N SER A 118 13.73 -21.77 -11.70
CA SER A 118 13.61 -20.54 -10.90
C SER A 118 14.98 -19.93 -10.60
N THR A 119 15.00 -18.66 -10.17
CA THR A 119 16.20 -17.97 -9.69
C THR A 119 16.51 -18.21 -8.21
N LEU A 120 15.59 -18.85 -7.48
CA LEU A 120 15.70 -19.05 -6.04
C LEU A 120 16.90 -19.92 -5.70
N ASP A 121 17.62 -19.54 -4.63
CA ASP A 121 18.62 -20.40 -4.02
C ASP A 121 17.92 -21.30 -2.99
N SER A 122 17.84 -22.61 -3.27
CA SER A 122 17.03 -23.52 -2.45
C SER A 122 17.57 -23.68 -1.02
N GLU A 123 18.89 -23.68 -0.84
CA GLU A 123 19.51 -23.88 0.47
C GLU A 123 19.34 -22.63 1.33
N ALA A 124 19.70 -21.46 0.79
CA ALA A 124 19.52 -20.19 1.48
C ALA A 124 18.03 -19.92 1.79
N GLN A 125 17.13 -20.23 0.84
CA GLN A 125 15.68 -20.11 1.05
C GLN A 125 15.20 -20.95 2.24
N LYS A 126 15.61 -22.22 2.32
CA LYS A 126 15.22 -23.14 3.40
C LYS A 126 15.76 -22.67 4.74
N LYS A 127 17.04 -22.32 4.81
CA LYS A 127 17.72 -21.86 6.03
C LYS A 127 17.13 -20.56 6.56
N VAL A 128 16.92 -19.57 5.69
CA VAL A 128 16.29 -18.30 6.08
C VAL A 128 14.87 -18.53 6.59
N ALA A 129 14.05 -19.33 5.90
CA ALA A 129 12.68 -19.63 6.34
C ALA A 129 12.67 -20.32 7.72
N GLN A 130 13.59 -21.26 7.95
CA GLN A 130 13.75 -21.94 9.24
C GLN A 130 14.12 -20.95 10.35
N THR A 131 15.11 -20.07 10.12
CA THR A 131 15.53 -19.07 11.11
C THR A 131 14.40 -18.09 11.44
N LEU A 132 13.64 -17.62 10.44
CA LEU A 132 12.50 -16.74 10.68
C LEU A 132 11.36 -17.44 11.45
N SER A 133 11.17 -18.74 11.22
CA SER A 133 10.20 -19.55 11.97
C SER A 133 10.58 -19.67 13.45
N GLN A 134 11.87 -19.89 13.74
CA GLN A 134 12.40 -19.98 15.11
C GLN A 134 12.23 -18.69 15.91
N LEU A 135 12.13 -17.52 15.28
CA LEU A 135 11.87 -16.24 15.96
C LEU A 135 10.50 -16.17 16.65
N ARG A 136 9.62 -17.16 16.44
CA ARG A 136 8.37 -17.32 17.19
C ARG A 136 8.59 -17.97 18.57
N ASP A 137 9.72 -18.61 18.80
CA ASP A 137 10.06 -19.25 20.08
C ASP A 137 10.70 -18.24 21.05
N PRO A 138 10.07 -17.94 22.20
CA PRO A 138 10.63 -17.03 23.19
C PRO A 138 12.02 -17.43 23.70
N GLU A 139 12.32 -18.72 23.80
CA GLU A 139 13.64 -19.19 24.26
C GLU A 139 14.71 -18.90 23.22
N TYR A 140 14.42 -19.15 21.94
CA TYR A 140 15.31 -18.81 20.84
C TYR A 140 15.53 -17.30 20.72
N VAL A 141 14.47 -16.49 20.86
CA VAL A 141 14.55 -15.02 20.86
C VAL A 141 15.45 -14.52 21.99
N ARG A 142 15.39 -15.16 23.16
CA ARG A 142 16.27 -14.85 24.29
C ARG A 142 17.72 -15.24 24.00
N SER A 143 17.98 -16.45 23.52
CA SER A 143 19.34 -16.91 23.19
C SER A 143 19.96 -16.12 22.03
N ALA A 144 19.15 -15.62 21.10
CA ALA A 144 19.55 -14.77 19.99
C ALA A 144 19.79 -13.30 20.39
N GLY A 145 19.62 -12.96 21.68
CA GLY A 145 19.86 -11.60 22.20
C GLY A 145 18.83 -10.56 21.73
N LEU A 146 17.62 -11.00 21.37
CA LEU A 146 16.54 -10.11 20.92
C LEU A 146 15.66 -9.59 22.06
N PHE A 147 15.81 -10.13 23.27
CA PHE A 147 15.06 -9.74 24.47
C PHE A 147 15.75 -8.56 25.20
N GLN A 148 15.80 -7.39 24.58
CA GLN A 148 16.46 -6.18 25.10
C GLN A 148 15.69 -4.91 24.71
N ASP A 149 16.05 -3.77 25.30
CA ASP A 149 15.43 -2.47 25.00
C ASP A 149 15.41 -2.18 23.49
N ARG A 150 14.32 -1.60 23.00
CA ARG A 150 14.04 -1.30 21.57
C ARG A 150 14.03 -2.51 20.64
N MET A 151 13.98 -3.73 21.19
CA MET A 151 13.78 -4.98 20.47
C MET A 151 12.48 -5.65 20.98
N LEU A 152 12.49 -6.94 21.32
CA LEU A 152 11.35 -7.70 21.81
C LEU A 152 11.39 -7.87 23.33
N ASN A 153 11.69 -6.81 24.09
CA ASN A 153 11.61 -6.85 25.56
C ASN A 153 10.17 -6.91 26.10
N HIS A 154 9.18 -6.62 25.25
CA HIS A 154 7.75 -6.69 25.55
C HIS A 154 6.98 -7.31 24.36
N GLY A 155 5.81 -7.87 24.66
CA GLY A 155 4.95 -8.56 23.69
C GLY A 155 5.33 -10.03 23.47
N ASP A 156 4.41 -10.81 22.90
CA ASP A 156 4.66 -12.21 22.54
C ASP A 156 5.39 -12.30 21.19
N PRO A 157 6.60 -12.89 21.11
CA PRO A 157 7.29 -13.11 19.84
C PRO A 157 6.52 -13.97 18.83
N LYS A 158 5.57 -14.80 19.28
CA LYS A 158 4.76 -15.66 18.39
C LYS A 158 3.88 -14.88 17.42
N GLU A 159 3.45 -13.69 17.83
CA GLU A 159 2.59 -12.80 17.04
C GLU A 159 3.40 -11.90 16.09
N MET A 160 4.72 -11.84 16.25
CA MET A 160 5.59 -11.03 15.40
C MET A 160 5.75 -11.64 14.01
N ILE A 161 5.48 -10.81 13.00
CA ILE A 161 5.66 -11.19 11.60
C ILE A 161 6.99 -10.65 11.10
N TYR A 162 7.86 -11.55 10.66
CA TYR A 162 9.11 -11.24 9.98
C TYR A 162 9.03 -11.61 8.51
N SER A 163 9.59 -10.76 7.66
CA SER A 163 9.63 -10.94 6.21
C SER A 163 11.00 -10.55 5.69
N PHE A 164 11.57 -11.38 4.81
CA PHE A 164 12.88 -11.18 4.20
C PHE A 164 12.81 -11.45 2.70
N VAL A 165 13.41 -10.56 1.92
CA VAL A 165 13.62 -10.76 0.48
C VAL A 165 15.04 -10.35 0.11
N LEU A 166 15.68 -11.14 -0.74
CA LEU A 166 17.03 -10.91 -1.24
C LEU A 166 17.06 -11.11 -2.76
N TYR A 167 17.58 -10.12 -3.44
CA TYR A 167 17.85 -10.10 -4.86
C TYR A 167 19.35 -10.06 -5.13
N GLU A 168 19.74 -10.54 -6.31
CA GLU A 168 21.07 -10.42 -6.86
C GLU A 168 21.02 -9.67 -8.19
N LYS A 169 21.90 -8.68 -8.34
CA LYS A 169 22.22 -8.03 -9.61
C LYS A 169 22.89 -9.03 -10.55
N THR A 170 22.26 -9.29 -11.69
CA THR A 170 22.82 -10.10 -12.78
C THR A 170 22.75 -9.32 -14.10
N PRO A 171 23.51 -9.74 -15.14
CA PRO A 171 23.43 -9.10 -16.45
C PRO A 171 22.03 -9.12 -17.09
N SER A 172 21.18 -10.09 -16.73
CA SER A 172 19.83 -10.25 -17.30
C SER A 172 18.72 -9.58 -16.48
N GLY A 173 19.03 -9.09 -15.28
CA GLY A 173 18.03 -8.55 -14.36
C GLY A 173 18.36 -8.83 -12.89
N ASN A 174 17.45 -8.41 -12.03
CA ASN A 174 17.55 -8.63 -10.59
C ASN A 174 16.95 -9.99 -10.22
N ALA A 175 17.80 -11.00 -10.02
CA ALA A 175 17.40 -12.36 -9.71
C ALA A 175 16.92 -12.49 -8.26
N LEU A 176 15.68 -12.94 -8.05
CA LEU A 176 15.16 -13.22 -6.72
C LEU A 176 15.83 -14.48 -6.17
N ARG A 177 16.63 -14.35 -5.11
CA ARG A 177 17.35 -15.47 -4.49
C ARG A 177 16.62 -16.03 -3.29
N VAL A 178 16.05 -15.16 -2.45
CA VAL A 178 15.32 -15.57 -1.25
C VAL A 178 14.05 -14.73 -1.11
N GLN A 179 12.93 -15.38 -0.80
CA GLN A 179 11.68 -14.74 -0.39
C GLN A 179 11.03 -15.58 0.70
N ALA A 180 11.14 -15.13 1.95
CA ALA A 180 10.65 -15.85 3.12
C ALA A 180 9.89 -14.92 4.07
N ASP A 181 8.89 -15.46 4.74
CA ASP A 181 8.22 -14.82 5.87
C ASP A 181 7.70 -15.89 6.84
N ASN A 182 7.45 -15.52 8.10
CA ASN A 182 6.97 -16.44 9.14
C ASN A 182 5.45 -16.41 9.35
N LEU A 183 4.69 -15.75 8.47
CA LEU A 183 3.22 -15.73 8.54
C LEU A 183 2.67 -17.02 7.93
N ASP A 184 2.01 -17.82 8.74
CA ASP A 184 1.40 -19.08 8.28
C ASP A 184 0.04 -18.86 7.58
N LYS A 185 0.03 -18.01 6.54
CA LYS A 185 -1.14 -17.69 5.70
C LYS A 185 -0.71 -17.52 4.24
N PRO A 186 -1.61 -17.68 3.25
CA PRO A 186 -1.28 -17.47 1.83
C PRO A 186 -0.79 -16.06 1.47
N LEU A 187 -1.12 -15.05 2.29
CA LEU A 187 -0.68 -13.67 2.09
C LEU A 187 0.86 -13.57 2.16
N ASN A 188 1.46 -12.95 1.15
CA ASN A 188 2.88 -12.62 1.10
C ASN A 188 3.10 -11.18 1.56
N ILE A 189 3.80 -11.00 2.68
CA ILE A 189 4.08 -9.69 3.29
C ILE A 189 5.05 -8.84 2.44
N ASN A 190 5.86 -9.46 1.58
CA ASN A 190 6.79 -8.71 0.73
C ASN A 190 6.08 -7.94 -0.39
N GLU A 191 4.97 -8.48 -0.90
CA GLU A 191 4.30 -7.99 -2.13
C GLU A 191 2.86 -7.49 -1.89
N GLY A 192 2.15 -8.06 -0.92
CA GLY A 192 0.70 -7.94 -0.78
C GLY A 192 0.19 -6.91 0.23
N VAL A 193 1.05 -6.15 0.91
CA VAL A 193 0.65 -5.25 2.01
C VAL A 193 1.12 -3.82 1.80
N LYS A 194 0.33 -2.84 2.26
CA LYS A 194 0.72 -1.44 2.38
C LYS A 194 1.12 -1.18 3.83
N LEU A 195 2.40 -0.88 4.07
CA LEU A 195 2.94 -0.69 5.40
C LEU A 195 3.46 0.74 5.55
N ASP A 196 3.10 1.41 6.64
CA ASP A 196 3.86 2.60 7.07
C ASP A 196 5.24 2.11 7.51
N MET A 197 6.28 2.28 6.67
CA MET A 197 7.64 1.83 6.98
C MET A 197 8.49 2.95 7.59
N GLY A 198 7.86 4.06 7.97
CA GLY A 198 8.48 5.17 8.67
C GLY A 198 9.67 5.77 7.93
N SER A 199 10.80 5.87 8.64
CA SER A 199 12.02 6.54 8.17
C SER A 199 12.71 5.91 6.94
N THR A 200 12.26 4.78 6.40
CA THR A 200 12.72 4.34 5.07
C THR A 200 12.34 5.35 3.98
N ALA A 201 11.26 6.12 4.15
CA ALA A 201 10.82 7.16 3.22
C ALA A 201 11.85 8.30 3.02
N LYS A 202 12.79 8.46 3.96
CA LYS A 202 13.92 9.39 3.81
C LYS A 202 14.80 9.03 2.61
N LEU A 203 14.91 7.74 2.27
CA LEU A 203 15.66 7.30 1.10
C LEU A 203 14.98 7.78 -0.20
N ARG A 204 13.67 7.60 -0.35
CA ARG A 204 12.91 8.12 -1.50
C ARG A 204 13.01 9.64 -1.61
N THR A 205 12.88 10.33 -0.48
CA THR A 205 13.01 11.79 -0.41
C THR A 205 14.39 12.25 -0.88
N LEU A 206 15.44 11.58 -0.43
CA LEU A 206 16.82 11.91 -0.81
C LEU A 206 17.11 11.59 -2.27
N ALA A 207 16.64 10.44 -2.76
CA ALA A 207 16.80 10.05 -4.16
C ALA A 207 16.15 11.08 -5.10
N HIS A 208 14.93 11.50 -4.77
CA HIS A 208 14.20 12.54 -5.50
C HIS A 208 14.93 13.88 -5.46
N TYR A 209 15.42 14.28 -4.28
CA TYR A 209 16.20 15.50 -4.13
C TYR A 209 17.45 15.52 -5.02
N LEU A 210 18.22 14.44 -5.04
CA LEU A 210 19.44 14.37 -5.85
C LEU A 210 19.13 14.29 -7.36
N GLN A 211 18.02 13.67 -7.77
CA GLN A 211 17.54 13.74 -9.16
C GLN A 211 17.23 15.18 -9.56
N ILE A 212 16.49 15.92 -8.73
CA ILE A 212 16.17 17.32 -8.96
C ILE A 212 17.43 18.18 -9.05
N VAL A 213 18.42 17.98 -8.18
CA VAL A 213 19.71 18.68 -8.26
C VAL A 213 20.38 18.40 -9.60
N SER A 214 20.39 17.14 -10.03
CA SER A 214 20.99 16.74 -11.29
C SER A 214 20.26 17.32 -12.51
N GLU A 215 18.94 17.25 -12.54
CA GLU A 215 18.12 17.80 -13.62
C GLU A 215 18.27 19.32 -13.72
N THR A 216 18.25 20.00 -12.58
CA THR A 216 18.40 21.47 -12.53
C THR A 216 19.78 21.90 -12.98
N TYR A 217 20.85 21.22 -12.55
CA TYR A 217 22.19 21.50 -13.07
C TYR A 217 22.24 21.34 -14.59
N SER A 218 21.67 20.26 -15.14
CA SER A 218 21.65 20.05 -16.59
C SER A 218 20.88 21.15 -17.34
N GLN A 219 19.81 21.69 -16.76
CA GLN A 219 19.02 22.79 -17.34
C GLN A 219 19.73 24.16 -17.31
N LEU A 220 20.62 24.35 -16.33
CA LEU A 220 21.33 25.61 -16.10
C LEU A 220 22.74 25.61 -16.71
N SER A 221 23.32 24.43 -16.91
CA SER A 221 24.67 24.27 -17.48
C SER A 221 24.79 24.95 -18.84
N GLY A 222 25.89 25.67 -19.05
CA GLY A 222 26.16 26.44 -20.28
C GLY A 222 25.54 27.84 -20.32
N ARG A 223 24.71 28.23 -19.33
CA ARG A 223 24.27 29.63 -19.19
C ARG A 223 25.37 30.49 -18.59
N ASP A 224 25.45 31.76 -19.01
CA ASP A 224 26.37 32.71 -18.41
C ASP A 224 25.92 33.16 -17.00
N LYS A 225 26.84 33.78 -16.26
CA LYS A 225 26.62 34.25 -14.88
C LYS A 225 25.48 35.27 -14.75
N SER A 226 25.24 36.09 -15.78
CA SER A 226 24.14 37.06 -15.77
C SER A 226 22.80 36.36 -15.93
N ALA A 227 22.70 35.41 -16.87
CA ALA A 227 21.51 34.60 -17.09
C ALA A 227 21.15 33.76 -15.86
N LEU A 228 22.15 33.17 -15.19
CA LEU A 228 21.93 32.40 -13.95
C LEU A 228 21.37 33.29 -12.82
N ARG A 229 21.94 34.48 -12.61
CA ARG A 229 21.52 35.41 -11.54
C ARG A 229 20.15 36.03 -11.77
N ASN A 230 19.67 36.04 -13.01
CA ASN A 230 18.36 36.59 -13.38
C ASN A 230 17.29 35.50 -13.57
N ASP A 231 17.56 34.25 -13.14
CA ASP A 231 16.57 33.17 -13.27
C ASP A 231 15.31 33.51 -12.44
N PRO A 232 14.10 33.48 -13.04
CA PRO A 232 12.87 33.91 -12.37
C PRO A 232 12.45 32.98 -11.22
N LEU A 233 13.04 31.78 -11.12
CA LEU A 233 12.70 30.80 -10.09
C LEU A 233 13.44 31.05 -8.77
N LEU A 234 14.49 31.88 -8.76
CA LEU A 234 15.35 32.08 -7.59
C LEU A 234 14.56 32.51 -6.35
N ASP A 235 13.50 33.31 -6.51
CA ASP A 235 12.69 33.79 -5.39
C ASP A 235 11.74 32.77 -4.78
N ARG A 236 11.41 31.72 -5.53
CA ARG A 236 10.39 30.73 -5.16
C ARG A 236 10.98 29.36 -4.84
N ASP A 237 12.18 29.08 -5.33
CA ASP A 237 12.81 27.77 -5.24
C ASP A 237 14.20 27.84 -4.57
N PRO A 238 14.28 27.49 -3.27
CA PRO A 238 15.53 27.43 -2.53
C PRO A 238 16.57 26.47 -3.10
N ILE A 239 16.16 25.40 -3.80
CA ILE A 239 17.08 24.43 -4.38
C ILE A 239 17.75 25.03 -5.62
N THR A 240 16.97 25.59 -6.55
CA THR A 240 17.53 26.26 -7.73
C THR A 240 18.42 27.43 -7.34
N ARG A 241 18.01 28.23 -6.34
CA ARG A 241 18.85 29.32 -5.82
C ARG A 241 20.21 28.81 -5.34
N TRP A 242 20.22 27.77 -4.52
CA TRP A 242 21.48 27.19 -4.03
C TRP A 242 22.36 26.66 -5.17
N ILE A 243 21.79 26.00 -6.18
CA ILE A 243 22.53 25.50 -7.34
C ILE A 243 23.15 26.66 -8.13
N VAL A 244 22.37 27.71 -8.40
CA VAL A 244 22.85 28.92 -9.09
C VAL A 244 23.99 29.58 -8.32
N ASP A 245 23.89 29.67 -6.98
CA ASP A 245 24.96 30.20 -6.15
C ASP A 245 26.26 29.37 -6.31
N GLN A 246 26.17 28.04 -6.25
CA GLN A 246 27.32 27.15 -6.44
C GLN A 246 27.95 27.28 -7.84
N MET A 247 27.14 27.26 -8.89
CA MET A 247 27.63 27.39 -10.27
C MET A 247 28.21 28.79 -10.55
N THR A 248 27.71 29.82 -9.86
CA THR A 248 28.23 31.19 -9.99
C THR A 248 29.57 31.38 -9.28
N GLU A 249 29.76 30.68 -8.15
CA GLU A 249 31.02 30.68 -7.38
C GLU A 249 32.08 29.80 -8.04
N LYS A 250 31.68 28.63 -8.58
CA LYS A 250 32.54 27.64 -9.21
C LYS A 250 31.98 27.21 -10.58
N PRO A 251 32.23 27.98 -11.66
CA PRO A 251 31.67 27.73 -12.99
C PRO A 251 32.03 26.35 -13.57
N ASP A 252 33.23 25.86 -13.28
CA ASP A 252 33.74 24.57 -13.81
C ASP A 252 33.35 23.36 -12.93
N MET A 253 32.49 23.55 -11.93
CA MET A 253 32.07 22.48 -11.03
C MET A 253 31.33 21.38 -11.80
N SER A 254 31.79 20.14 -11.67
CA SER A 254 31.14 18.99 -12.29
C SER A 254 29.83 18.62 -11.59
N MET A 255 28.94 17.93 -12.31
CA MET A 255 27.70 17.36 -11.75
C MET A 255 27.95 16.55 -10.47
N ARG A 256 29.01 15.74 -10.43
CA ARG A 256 29.30 14.89 -9.27
C ARG A 256 29.73 15.72 -8.07
N GLU A 257 30.56 16.74 -8.27
CA GLU A 257 30.96 17.66 -7.20
C GLU A 257 29.75 18.44 -6.66
N LEU A 258 28.84 18.88 -7.53
CA LEU A 258 27.60 19.53 -7.10
C LEU A 258 26.73 18.60 -6.26
N LEU A 259 26.54 17.34 -6.69
CA LEU A 259 25.75 16.36 -5.94
C LEU A 259 26.36 16.08 -4.55
N GLU A 260 27.68 15.93 -4.46
CA GLU A 260 28.39 15.78 -3.18
C GLU A 260 28.25 17.04 -2.31
N ALA A 261 28.42 18.24 -2.87
CA ALA A 261 28.21 19.50 -2.15
C ALA A 261 26.75 19.66 -1.69
N SER A 262 25.80 19.15 -2.46
CA SER A 262 24.36 19.21 -2.12
C SER A 262 24.04 18.39 -0.87
N MET A 263 24.80 17.30 -0.64
CA MET A 263 24.69 16.48 0.57
C MET A 263 25.28 17.16 1.82
N GLU A 264 26.14 18.16 1.64
CA GLU A 264 26.69 19.00 2.71
C GLU A 264 25.75 20.15 3.12
N ARG A 265 24.63 20.34 2.42
CA ARG A 265 23.62 21.35 2.80
C ARG A 265 23.12 21.09 4.22
N LYS A 266 23.05 22.16 5.00
CA LYS A 266 22.74 22.13 6.43
C LYS A 266 21.29 22.46 6.71
N TYR A 267 20.66 21.66 7.56
CA TYR A 267 19.29 21.86 8.03
C TYR A 267 19.23 21.81 9.55
N SER A 268 18.37 22.67 10.12
CA SER A 268 18.07 22.64 11.55
C SER A 268 17.27 21.38 11.91
N ALA A 269 17.62 20.74 13.02
CA ALA A 269 16.84 19.69 13.63
C ALA A 269 15.85 20.21 14.69
N ASN A 270 15.71 21.53 14.84
CA ASN A 270 14.87 22.13 15.89
C ASN A 270 13.36 21.84 15.66
N PRO A 271 12.64 21.32 16.68
CA PRO A 271 11.21 21.01 16.60
C PRO A 271 10.27 22.21 16.87
N GLY A 272 10.80 23.38 17.19
CA GLY A 272 10.02 24.58 17.55
C GLY A 272 9.32 25.29 16.38
N GLU A 273 9.57 24.87 15.14
CA GLU A 273 8.89 25.41 13.96
C GLU A 273 7.52 24.73 13.77
N ILE A 274 6.48 25.53 13.54
CA ILE A 274 5.15 25.05 13.14
C ILE A 274 5.08 25.09 11.62
N PHE A 275 4.77 23.95 11.00
CA PHE A 275 4.64 23.81 9.56
C PHE A 275 3.18 23.83 9.16
N PHE A 276 2.81 24.56 8.12
CA PHE A 276 1.50 24.41 7.49
C PHE A 276 1.62 23.44 6.31
N THR A 277 1.06 22.24 6.44
CA THR A 277 1.16 21.15 5.46
C THR A 277 0.05 20.13 5.68
N GLY A 278 -0.35 19.35 4.68
CA GLY A 278 -1.38 18.32 4.85
C GLY A 278 -2.77 18.87 5.16
N GLY A 279 -3.04 20.14 4.83
CA GLY A 279 -4.30 20.80 5.14
C GLY A 279 -4.37 21.50 6.50
N GLY A 280 -3.32 21.43 7.33
CA GLY A 280 -3.35 21.95 8.69
C GLY A 280 -2.00 22.37 9.25
N GLN A 281 -1.98 22.76 10.53
CA GLN A 281 -0.75 23.03 11.27
C GLN A 281 -0.19 21.73 11.85
N HIS A 282 1.07 21.46 11.56
CA HIS A 282 1.82 20.30 12.02
C HIS A 282 3.02 20.75 12.83
N THR A 283 3.30 20.02 13.91
CA THR A 283 4.59 20.05 14.60
C THR A 283 5.23 18.68 14.45
N PHE A 284 6.55 18.65 14.34
CA PHE A 284 7.30 17.42 14.18
C PHE A 284 8.33 17.31 15.29
N VAL A 285 8.65 16.08 15.69
CA VAL A 285 9.65 15.79 16.71
C VAL A 285 10.71 14.83 16.17
N ASN A 286 11.93 14.93 16.68
CA ASN A 286 12.95 13.92 16.45
C ASN A 286 12.78 12.77 17.44
N PHE A 287 13.13 11.56 16.98
CA PHE A 287 13.16 10.38 17.86
C PHE A 287 14.15 10.57 19.02
N ASN A 288 15.36 11.06 18.73
CA ASN A 288 16.34 11.40 19.75
C ASN A 288 16.28 12.91 20.05
N LYS A 289 15.89 13.26 21.28
CA LYS A 289 15.78 14.66 21.72
C LYS A 289 17.13 15.40 21.73
N ALA A 290 18.24 14.69 21.88
CA ALA A 290 19.58 15.29 21.84
C ALA A 290 19.88 15.93 20.47
N ASP A 291 19.17 15.53 19.42
CA ASP A 291 19.33 16.12 18.10
C ASP A 291 18.63 17.48 17.95
N ASN A 292 17.70 17.84 18.83
CA ASN A 292 16.84 19.02 18.67
C ASN A 292 17.63 20.35 18.59
N GLY A 293 18.82 20.44 19.18
CA GLY A 293 19.66 21.65 19.13
C GLY A 293 20.64 21.70 17.97
N ARG A 294 20.70 20.67 17.13
CA ARG A 294 21.76 20.50 16.12
C ARG A 294 21.36 21.07 14.76
N ILE A 295 22.36 21.52 14.02
CA ILE A 295 22.28 21.80 12.59
C ILE A 295 23.15 20.73 11.91
N MET A 296 22.58 20.00 10.96
CA MET A 296 23.21 18.82 10.37
C MET A 296 23.25 18.88 8.87
N THR A 297 24.27 18.26 8.27
CA THR A 297 24.29 17.99 6.82
C THR A 297 23.26 16.92 6.46
N LEU A 298 22.95 16.74 5.16
CA LEU A 298 22.08 15.64 4.73
C LEU A 298 22.73 14.28 4.99
N TYR A 299 24.06 14.17 4.90
CA TYR A 299 24.78 12.96 5.31
C TYR A 299 24.53 12.61 6.78
N GLU A 300 24.72 13.57 7.68
CA GLU A 300 24.49 13.36 9.12
C GLU A 300 23.01 13.09 9.43
N GLY A 301 22.11 13.84 8.78
CA GLY A 301 20.67 13.68 8.92
C GLY A 301 20.19 12.29 8.48
N LEU A 302 20.71 11.75 7.39
CA LEU A 302 20.40 10.40 6.92
C LEU A 302 21.00 9.34 7.86
N LYS A 303 22.29 9.48 8.21
CA LYS A 303 23.04 8.58 9.10
C LYS A 303 22.33 8.40 10.44
N ASN A 304 21.94 9.50 11.07
CA ASN A 304 21.25 9.53 12.36
C ASN A 304 19.72 9.43 12.22
N SER A 305 19.20 9.40 10.99
CA SER A 305 17.77 9.30 10.67
C SER A 305 16.92 10.40 11.31
N VAL A 306 17.41 11.65 11.31
CA VAL A 306 16.78 12.81 11.99
C VAL A 306 15.57 13.30 11.20
N ASN A 307 14.41 13.41 11.86
CA ASN A 307 13.14 13.71 11.19
C ASN A 307 13.12 15.15 10.64
N LEU A 308 13.50 16.12 11.45
CA LEU A 308 13.32 17.54 11.13
C LEU A 308 14.20 18.02 9.97
N VAL A 309 15.34 17.36 9.73
CA VAL A 309 16.16 17.58 8.51
C VAL A 309 15.36 17.23 7.26
N PHE A 310 14.69 16.07 7.25
CA PHE A 310 13.93 15.58 6.11
C PHE A 310 12.57 16.25 5.94
N ILE A 311 11.93 16.71 7.02
CA ILE A 311 10.75 17.57 6.94
C ILE A 311 11.08 18.86 6.20
N ARG A 312 12.21 19.50 6.52
CA ARG A 312 12.65 20.74 5.87
C ARG A 312 13.13 20.50 4.43
N LEU A 313 13.81 19.38 4.17
CA LEU A 313 14.11 18.98 2.80
C LEU A 313 12.83 18.76 1.96
N MET A 314 11.80 18.13 2.54
CA MET A 314 10.53 17.93 1.87
C MET A 314 9.79 19.24 1.60
N ARG A 315 9.86 20.21 2.53
CA ARG A 315 9.39 21.58 2.28
C ARG A 315 10.08 22.19 1.07
N ASP A 316 11.40 22.10 0.98
CA ASP A 316 12.17 22.62 -0.16
C ASP A 316 11.77 21.92 -1.48
N LEU A 317 11.53 20.60 -1.46
CA LEU A 317 11.02 19.86 -2.61
C LEU A 317 9.61 20.31 -3.03
N VAL A 318 8.73 20.58 -2.07
CA VAL A 318 7.39 21.12 -2.36
C VAL A 318 7.51 22.51 -2.99
N TYR A 319 8.40 23.38 -2.51
CA TYR A 319 8.65 24.67 -3.15
C TYR A 319 9.22 24.55 -4.56
N TYR A 320 10.16 23.63 -4.80
CA TYR A 320 10.69 23.33 -6.13
C TYR A 320 9.58 22.97 -7.13
N HIS A 321 8.67 22.06 -6.74
CA HIS A 321 7.57 21.62 -7.59
C HIS A 321 6.49 22.70 -7.74
N MET A 322 6.16 23.44 -6.67
CA MET A 322 5.23 24.57 -6.73
C MET A 322 5.71 25.69 -7.67
N ALA A 323 7.01 25.97 -7.70
CA ALA A 323 7.61 26.99 -8.57
C ALA A 323 7.55 26.61 -10.06
N ARG A 324 7.36 25.33 -10.38
CA ARG A 324 7.32 24.77 -11.74
C ARG A 324 5.94 24.29 -12.18
N LEU A 325 4.90 24.58 -11.38
CA LEU A 325 3.53 24.33 -11.83
C LEU A 325 3.23 25.17 -13.08
N THR A 326 2.38 24.64 -13.96
CA THR A 326 1.97 25.33 -15.19
C THR A 326 1.12 26.57 -14.93
N ILE A 327 0.62 26.73 -13.70
CA ILE A 327 -0.16 27.89 -13.25
C ILE A 327 0.76 28.93 -12.59
N ASP A 328 0.49 30.22 -12.81
CA ASP A 328 1.17 31.27 -12.06
C ASP A 328 0.63 31.32 -10.62
N THR A 329 1.31 30.59 -9.75
CA THR A 329 0.96 30.48 -8.33
C THR A 329 0.93 31.82 -7.62
N LYS A 330 1.73 32.81 -8.06
CA LYS A 330 1.73 34.15 -7.48
C LYS A 330 0.45 34.89 -7.87
N ALA A 331 0.14 34.94 -9.16
CA ALA A 331 -1.08 35.59 -9.65
C ALA A 331 -2.35 34.97 -9.04
N VAL A 332 -2.42 33.63 -8.93
CA VAL A 332 -3.56 32.93 -8.30
C VAL A 332 -3.76 33.32 -6.83
N MET A 333 -2.67 33.59 -6.10
CA MET A 333 -2.72 33.94 -4.69
C MET A 333 -3.00 35.45 -4.47
N GLU A 334 -2.43 36.31 -5.31
CA GLU A 334 -2.47 37.77 -5.14
C GLU A 334 -3.71 38.41 -5.79
N ASP A 335 -4.10 37.99 -7.00
CA ASP A 335 -5.19 38.59 -7.78
C ASP A 335 -6.52 37.82 -7.56
N PRO A 336 -7.51 38.41 -6.85
CA PRO A 336 -8.82 37.80 -6.63
C PRO A 336 -9.63 37.56 -7.91
N GLU A 337 -9.39 38.36 -8.95
CA GLU A 337 -10.16 38.32 -10.20
C GLU A 337 -9.55 37.40 -11.26
N HIS A 338 -8.34 36.88 -11.00
CA HIS A 338 -7.61 36.00 -11.90
C HIS A 338 -8.47 34.78 -12.32
N PRO A 339 -8.63 34.51 -13.63
CA PRO A 339 -9.50 33.43 -14.12
C PRO A 339 -9.16 32.05 -13.53
N GLU A 340 -7.87 31.70 -13.47
CA GLU A 340 -7.43 30.42 -12.87
C GLU A 340 -7.73 30.35 -11.37
N ARG A 341 -7.72 31.47 -10.64
CA ARG A 341 -8.09 31.47 -9.22
C ARG A 341 -9.56 31.10 -9.05
N LYS A 342 -10.45 31.71 -9.83
CA LYS A 342 -11.89 31.44 -9.81
C LYS A 342 -12.18 29.98 -10.16
N LYS A 343 -11.53 29.46 -11.21
CA LYS A 343 -11.62 28.06 -11.62
C LYS A 343 -11.19 27.11 -10.51
N LEU A 344 -9.99 27.31 -9.93
CA LEU A 344 -9.49 26.46 -8.85
C LEU A 344 -10.40 26.51 -7.62
N LEU A 345 -10.92 27.68 -7.24
CA LEU A 345 -11.85 27.79 -6.11
C LEU A 345 -13.16 27.05 -6.36
N TRP A 346 -13.66 27.08 -7.59
CA TRP A 346 -14.84 26.30 -7.97
C TRP A 346 -14.57 24.79 -7.90
N GLU A 347 -13.45 24.31 -8.46
CA GLU A 347 -13.05 22.89 -8.36
C GLU A 347 -12.90 22.45 -6.89
N ILE A 348 -12.32 23.30 -6.05
CA ILE A 348 -12.16 23.02 -4.62
C ILE A 348 -13.53 22.93 -3.93
N ALA A 349 -14.42 23.90 -4.18
CA ALA A 349 -15.76 23.89 -3.60
C ALA A 349 -16.57 22.66 -4.04
N ASP A 350 -16.42 22.25 -5.29
CA ASP A 350 -17.04 21.05 -5.86
C ASP A 350 -16.52 19.77 -5.17
N ALA A 351 -15.20 19.65 -5.03
CA ALA A 351 -14.55 18.53 -4.39
C ALA A 351 -14.93 18.41 -2.90
N GLU A 352 -14.86 19.51 -2.12
CA GLU A 352 -15.30 19.54 -0.72
C GLU A 352 -16.78 19.14 -0.61
N SER A 353 -17.62 19.61 -1.53
CA SER A 353 -19.05 19.25 -1.57
C SER A 353 -19.28 17.75 -1.80
N ARG A 354 -18.48 17.09 -2.64
CA ARG A 354 -18.56 15.64 -2.85
C ARG A 354 -18.17 14.84 -1.60
N GLU A 355 -17.17 15.30 -0.83
CA GLU A 355 -16.78 14.67 0.44
C GLU A 355 -17.91 14.76 1.47
N PHE A 356 -18.55 15.92 1.60
CA PHE A 356 -19.73 16.10 2.45
C PHE A 356 -20.89 15.21 1.98
N LEU A 357 -21.18 15.18 0.67
CA LEU A 357 -22.24 14.34 0.11
C LEU A 357 -22.02 12.87 0.45
N SER A 358 -20.82 12.33 0.22
CA SER A 358 -20.47 10.95 0.57
C SER A 358 -20.72 10.65 2.06
N THR A 359 -20.29 11.56 2.94
CA THR A 359 -20.51 11.45 4.38
C THR A 359 -21.99 11.40 4.73
N PHE A 360 -22.82 12.25 4.12
CA PHE A 360 -24.26 12.26 4.38
C PHE A 360 -24.97 11.05 3.79
N VAL A 361 -24.56 10.57 2.61
CA VAL A 361 -25.11 9.34 2.02
C VAL A 361 -24.87 8.16 2.96
N ILE A 362 -23.64 7.98 3.45
CA ILE A 362 -23.32 6.94 4.44
C ILE A 362 -24.15 7.14 5.72
N LYS A 363 -24.37 8.38 6.15
CA LYS A 363 -25.10 8.70 7.37
C LYS A 363 -26.60 8.37 7.31
N TYR A 364 -27.25 8.53 6.15
CA TYR A 364 -28.72 8.44 6.01
C TYR A 364 -29.20 7.25 5.16
N ARG A 365 -28.34 6.58 4.39
CA ARG A 365 -28.73 5.41 3.58
C ARG A 365 -29.33 4.30 4.45
N GLY A 366 -30.49 3.80 4.02
CA GLY A 366 -31.25 2.75 4.72
C GLY A 366 -32.10 3.24 5.90
N LEU A 367 -32.11 4.55 6.20
CA LEU A 367 -33.00 5.11 7.21
C LEU A 367 -34.35 5.51 6.61
N THR A 368 -35.42 5.34 7.39
CA THR A 368 -36.72 5.95 7.05
C THR A 368 -36.67 7.47 7.19
N LEU A 369 -37.68 8.16 6.66
CA LEU A 369 -37.80 9.61 6.80
C LEU A 369 -37.78 10.04 8.28
N ASP A 370 -38.54 9.38 9.13
CA ASP A 370 -38.67 9.76 10.54
C ASP A 370 -37.36 9.51 11.30
N GLN A 371 -36.67 8.41 11.03
CA GLN A 371 -35.31 8.16 11.56
C GLN A 371 -34.31 9.22 11.10
N SER A 372 -34.43 9.67 9.84
CA SER A 372 -33.59 10.74 9.30
C SER A 372 -33.87 12.08 9.97
N ILE A 373 -35.13 12.41 10.24
CA ILE A 373 -35.55 13.62 10.96
C ILE A 373 -35.02 13.63 12.39
N GLU A 374 -35.17 12.53 13.12
CA GLU A 374 -34.62 12.38 14.48
C GLU A 374 -33.11 12.57 14.49
N LYS A 375 -32.41 11.93 13.56
CA LYS A 375 -30.95 12.01 13.44
C LYS A 375 -30.46 13.41 13.03
N LEU A 376 -31.21 14.11 12.17
CA LEU A 376 -30.90 15.46 11.72
C LEU A 376 -31.17 16.50 12.81
N LEU A 377 -32.35 16.47 13.44
CA LEU A 377 -32.83 17.54 14.32
C LEU A 377 -32.56 17.27 15.81
N GLY A 378 -32.24 16.03 16.21
CA GLY A 378 -31.99 15.67 17.60
C GLY A 378 -33.19 16.01 18.47
N THR A 379 -33.00 16.72 19.59
CA THR A 379 -34.10 17.15 20.48
C THR A 379 -35.14 18.05 19.82
N LYS A 380 -34.83 18.65 18.66
CA LYS A 380 -35.73 19.53 17.90
C LYS A 380 -36.58 18.80 16.86
N HIS A 381 -36.48 17.47 16.75
CA HIS A 381 -37.30 16.67 15.82
C HIS A 381 -38.81 16.90 16.03
N SER A 382 -39.17 17.34 17.24
CA SER A 382 -40.52 17.63 17.65
C SER A 382 -40.85 19.15 17.61
N SER A 383 -40.08 19.99 16.91
CA SER A 383 -40.39 21.43 16.81
C SER A 383 -41.19 21.72 15.52
N PRO A 384 -42.44 22.23 15.59
CA PRO A 384 -43.23 22.56 14.39
C PRO A 384 -42.50 23.51 13.44
N ARG A 385 -41.74 24.46 14.00
CA ARG A 385 -40.88 25.36 13.23
C ARG A 385 -39.80 24.61 12.44
N HIS A 386 -39.03 23.75 13.09
CA HIS A 386 -37.94 23.02 12.42
C HIS A 386 -38.46 21.98 11.44
N LEU A 387 -39.59 21.33 11.75
CA LEU A 387 -40.27 20.42 10.84
C LEU A 387 -40.81 21.16 9.60
N ALA A 388 -41.35 22.37 9.75
CA ALA A 388 -41.79 23.17 8.61
C ALA A 388 -40.63 23.64 7.72
N ILE A 389 -39.51 24.06 8.33
CA ILE A 389 -38.29 24.43 7.59
C ILE A 389 -37.75 23.22 6.82
N LEU A 390 -37.68 22.05 7.45
CA LEU A 390 -37.25 20.81 6.78
C LEU A 390 -38.23 20.43 5.67
N PHE A 391 -39.54 20.47 5.94
CA PHE A 391 -40.57 20.17 4.95
C PHE A 391 -40.40 20.99 3.67
N TYR A 392 -40.29 22.32 3.78
CA TYR A 392 -40.11 23.17 2.60
C TYR A 392 -38.72 23.02 1.94
N SER A 393 -37.71 22.54 2.67
CA SER A 393 -36.42 22.18 2.04
C SER A 393 -36.52 20.94 1.16
N LEU A 394 -37.42 20.01 1.51
CA LEU A 394 -37.67 18.77 0.75
C LEU A 394 -38.74 18.98 -0.33
N HIS A 395 -39.70 19.86 -0.08
CA HIS A 395 -40.84 20.15 -0.95
C HIS A 395 -41.02 21.66 -1.12
N PRO A 396 -40.16 22.35 -1.90
CA PRO A 396 -40.16 23.82 -2.00
C PRO A 396 -41.47 24.42 -2.52
N SER A 397 -42.23 23.67 -3.31
CA SER A 397 -43.48 24.12 -3.94
C SER A 397 -44.75 23.62 -3.25
N ALA A 398 -44.63 23.00 -2.07
CA ALA A 398 -45.77 22.43 -1.37
C ALA A 398 -46.73 23.49 -0.80
N SER A 399 -48.00 23.16 -0.76
CA SER A 399 -49.08 23.99 -0.21
C SER A 399 -49.06 24.03 1.33
N PRO A 400 -49.70 25.04 1.96
CA PRO A 400 -49.92 25.05 3.40
C PRO A 400 -50.70 23.81 3.92
N ASP A 401 -51.56 23.23 3.09
CA ASP A 401 -52.34 22.03 3.44
C ASP A 401 -51.46 20.79 3.53
N GLU A 402 -50.52 20.62 2.60
CA GLU A 402 -49.54 19.54 2.66
C GLU A 402 -48.63 19.68 3.89
N LEU A 403 -48.24 20.91 4.24
CA LEU A 403 -47.52 21.18 5.49
C LEU A 403 -48.36 20.79 6.72
N TYR A 404 -49.66 21.10 6.72
CA TYR A 404 -50.56 20.73 7.82
C TYR A 404 -50.59 19.20 8.00
N GLN A 405 -50.74 18.45 6.91
CA GLN A 405 -50.75 16.98 6.94
C GLN A 405 -49.41 16.41 7.42
N TRP A 406 -48.29 16.93 6.90
CA TRP A 406 -46.94 16.54 7.31
C TRP A 406 -46.70 16.73 8.81
N LEU A 407 -47.14 17.88 9.35
CA LEU A 407 -47.04 18.17 10.77
C LEU A 407 -47.93 17.23 11.58
N ARG A 408 -49.20 17.03 11.18
CA ARG A 408 -50.14 16.14 11.89
C ARG A 408 -49.63 14.70 12.00
N GLN A 409 -49.08 14.15 10.93
CA GLN A 409 -48.54 12.79 10.92
C GLN A 409 -47.42 12.58 11.95
N ARG A 410 -46.58 13.60 12.18
CA ARG A 410 -45.41 13.54 13.08
C ARG A 410 -45.65 14.18 14.45
N LYS A 411 -46.81 14.82 14.63
CA LYS A 411 -47.24 15.53 15.83
C LYS A 411 -48.71 15.24 16.18
N PRO A 412 -49.09 13.98 16.44
CA PRO A 412 -50.45 13.67 16.86
C PRO A 412 -50.78 14.31 18.23
N GLU A 413 -49.76 14.47 19.09
CA GLU A 413 -49.84 14.97 20.47
C GLU A 413 -50.11 16.47 20.63
N VAL A 414 -50.11 17.27 19.54
CA VAL A 414 -50.37 18.72 19.62
C VAL A 414 -51.87 18.94 19.36
N PRO A 415 -52.71 19.06 20.41
CA PRO A 415 -54.12 19.37 20.22
C PRO A 415 -54.25 20.73 19.53
N ASN A 416 -55.07 20.76 18.47
CA ASN A 416 -55.44 21.97 17.74
C ASN A 416 -54.26 22.78 17.17
N LEU A 417 -53.38 22.14 16.37
CA LEU A 417 -52.50 22.88 15.45
C LEU A 417 -53.37 23.79 14.56
N SER A 418 -53.46 25.08 14.90
CA SER A 418 -54.42 25.98 14.25
C SER A 418 -53.99 26.28 12.82
N GLU A 419 -54.97 26.40 11.91
CA GLU A 419 -54.72 26.78 10.52
C GLU A 419 -53.92 28.09 10.44
N LYS A 420 -54.18 29.04 11.34
CA LYS A 420 -53.43 30.29 11.46
C LYS A 420 -51.95 30.08 11.78
N ALA A 421 -51.61 29.10 12.63
CA ALA A 421 -50.22 28.79 12.96
C ALA A 421 -49.50 28.14 11.76
N VAL A 422 -50.15 27.23 11.04
CA VAL A 422 -49.60 26.62 9.83
C VAL A 422 -49.44 27.66 8.72
N ALA A 423 -50.44 28.52 8.48
CA ALA A 423 -50.36 29.61 7.52
C ALA A 423 -49.20 30.58 7.84
N THR A 424 -48.92 30.82 9.12
CA THR A 424 -47.78 31.65 9.55
C THR A 424 -46.45 30.97 9.22
N LEU A 425 -46.31 29.66 9.47
CA LEU A 425 -45.12 28.89 9.13
C LEU A 425 -44.92 28.80 7.61
N ALA A 426 -45.99 28.54 6.86
CA ALA A 426 -45.99 28.53 5.40
C ALA A 426 -45.56 29.88 4.81
N LYS A 427 -46.11 30.99 5.31
CA LYS A 427 -45.71 32.33 4.89
C LYS A 427 -44.25 32.66 5.24
N ALA A 428 -43.74 32.13 6.34
CA ALA A 428 -42.37 32.38 6.78
C ALA A 428 -41.33 31.54 6.00
N TYR A 429 -41.65 30.28 5.70
CA TYR A 429 -40.67 29.29 5.23
C TYR A 429 -40.99 28.68 3.86
N GLY A 430 -42.21 28.77 3.35
CA GLY A 430 -42.59 28.29 2.00
C GLY A 430 -42.40 29.36 0.92
N LYS A 431 -41.32 30.14 1.03
CA LYS A 431 -41.03 31.26 0.12
C LYS A 431 -40.20 30.78 -1.07
N PRO A 432 -40.57 31.13 -2.31
CA PRO A 432 -39.83 30.68 -3.50
C PRO A 432 -38.41 31.24 -3.57
N GLU A 433 -38.11 32.32 -2.84
CA GLU A 433 -36.76 32.90 -2.80
C GLU A 433 -35.80 32.14 -1.87
N LEU A 434 -36.29 31.27 -0.99
CA LEU A 434 -35.44 30.50 -0.07
C LEU A 434 -34.76 29.35 -0.80
N THR A 435 -33.43 29.35 -0.75
CA THR A 435 -32.58 28.32 -1.37
C THR A 435 -32.27 27.19 -0.40
N LEU A 436 -31.71 26.08 -0.91
CA LEU A 436 -31.23 24.97 -0.07
C LEU A 436 -30.21 25.46 0.98
N SER A 437 -29.39 26.44 0.62
CA SER A 437 -28.43 27.07 1.53
C SER A 437 -29.10 27.86 2.65
N ASP A 438 -30.23 28.52 2.37
CA ASP A 438 -31.01 29.24 3.39
C ASP A 438 -31.69 28.28 4.36
N TYR A 439 -32.26 27.18 3.86
CA TYR A 439 -32.82 26.13 4.72
C TYR A 439 -31.75 25.47 5.60
N GLY A 440 -30.56 25.20 5.04
CA GLY A 440 -29.39 24.73 5.80
C GLY A 440 -29.02 25.69 6.94
N TYR A 441 -28.96 27.00 6.64
CA TYR A 441 -28.69 28.03 7.64
C TYR A 441 -29.77 28.07 8.74
N LEU A 442 -31.06 28.06 8.36
CA LEU A 442 -32.19 28.08 9.30
C LEU A 442 -32.22 26.85 10.23
N LEU A 443 -31.75 25.69 9.75
CA LEU A 443 -31.63 24.47 10.55
C LEU A 443 -30.28 24.32 11.27
N SER A 444 -29.31 25.20 11.00
CA SER A 444 -27.92 25.04 11.45
C SER A 444 -27.32 23.68 11.00
N ARG A 445 -27.58 23.33 9.74
CA ARG A 445 -27.16 22.08 9.07
C ARG A 445 -26.52 22.37 7.72
N HIS A 446 -25.75 21.41 7.22
CA HIS A 446 -25.13 21.55 5.91
C HIS A 446 -26.20 21.42 4.80
N PRO A 447 -26.22 22.26 3.76
CA PRO A 447 -27.24 22.22 2.71
C PRO A 447 -27.37 20.84 2.04
N LEU A 448 -26.22 20.21 1.72
CA LEU A 448 -26.20 18.86 1.15
C LEU A 448 -26.76 17.77 2.07
N GLU A 449 -26.79 18.00 3.39
CA GLU A 449 -27.40 17.06 4.33
C GLU A 449 -28.91 16.97 4.08
N LEU A 450 -29.56 18.12 3.85
CA LEU A 450 -30.99 18.20 3.55
C LEU A 450 -31.30 17.59 2.19
N TRP A 451 -30.50 17.94 1.16
CA TRP A 451 -30.64 17.39 -0.17
C TRP A 451 -30.51 15.86 -0.19
N THR A 452 -29.54 15.33 0.57
CA THR A 452 -29.30 13.88 0.66
C THR A 452 -30.50 13.15 1.27
N ILE A 453 -31.11 13.71 2.32
CA ILE A 453 -32.31 13.12 2.92
C ILE A 453 -33.43 13.08 1.89
N GLY A 454 -33.70 14.19 1.19
CA GLY A 454 -34.71 14.24 0.14
C GLY A 454 -34.48 13.20 -0.94
N ARG A 455 -33.27 13.14 -1.50
CA ARG A 455 -32.97 12.21 -2.60
C ARG A 455 -33.10 10.74 -2.19
N LEU A 456 -32.65 10.39 -0.99
CA LEU A 456 -32.75 9.01 -0.48
C LEU A 456 -34.17 8.61 -0.07
N GLN A 457 -35.10 9.57 0.10
CA GLN A 457 -36.52 9.25 0.21
C GLN A 457 -37.14 8.93 -1.15
N ASP A 458 -36.75 9.66 -2.19
CA ASP A 458 -37.24 9.43 -3.56
C ASP A 458 -36.73 8.09 -4.10
N ASP A 459 -35.43 7.81 -3.96
CA ASP A 459 -34.83 6.52 -4.28
C ASP A 459 -33.78 6.09 -3.23
N PRO A 460 -34.14 5.15 -2.33
CA PRO A 460 -33.22 4.66 -1.30
C PRO A 460 -32.01 3.89 -1.81
N ARG A 461 -32.04 3.43 -3.07
CA ARG A 461 -31.01 2.57 -3.69
C ARG A 461 -30.19 3.30 -4.74
N GLU A 462 -30.34 4.61 -4.87
CA GLU A 462 -29.60 5.40 -5.84
C GLU A 462 -28.08 5.13 -5.76
N GLU A 463 -27.49 4.82 -6.91
CA GLU A 463 -26.06 4.56 -7.02
C GLU A 463 -25.24 5.84 -6.87
N TRP A 464 -23.99 5.70 -6.41
CA TRP A 464 -23.13 6.85 -6.09
C TRP A 464 -22.92 7.79 -7.29
N GLU A 465 -22.72 7.24 -8.48
CA GLU A 465 -22.46 8.04 -9.69
C GLU A 465 -23.65 8.94 -10.05
N GLU A 466 -24.88 8.41 -9.94
CA GLU A 466 -26.09 9.18 -10.21
C GLU A 466 -26.36 10.21 -9.09
N LEU A 467 -26.09 9.87 -7.82
CA LEU A 467 -26.14 10.84 -6.71
C LEU A 467 -25.22 12.05 -6.94
N VAL A 468 -24.00 11.83 -7.45
CA VAL A 468 -23.05 12.92 -7.76
C VAL A 468 -23.55 13.80 -8.90
N LYS A 469 -24.17 13.19 -9.92
CA LYS A 469 -24.73 13.90 -11.07
C LYS A 469 -25.95 14.73 -10.67
N LEU A 470 -26.93 14.13 -9.99
CA LEU A 470 -28.16 14.79 -9.55
C LEU A 470 -27.92 15.89 -8.51
N SER A 471 -26.86 15.78 -7.73
CA SER A 471 -26.50 16.78 -6.72
C SER A 471 -25.79 18.01 -7.27
N ALA A 472 -25.58 18.15 -8.60
CA ALA A 472 -24.80 19.24 -9.18
C ALA A 472 -25.22 20.63 -8.67
N ASP A 473 -26.51 20.98 -8.77
CA ASP A 473 -27.03 22.28 -8.32
C ASP A 473 -26.92 22.45 -6.81
N ALA A 474 -27.16 21.39 -6.05
CA ALA A 474 -27.06 21.40 -4.59
C ALA A 474 -25.61 21.60 -4.12
N ARG A 475 -24.65 20.98 -4.82
CA ARG A 475 -23.20 21.13 -4.57
C ARG A 475 -22.74 22.52 -4.95
N GLU A 476 -23.22 23.08 -6.06
CA GLU A 476 -22.95 24.47 -6.42
C GLU A 476 -23.47 25.43 -5.35
N GLN A 477 -24.73 25.29 -4.93
CA GLN A 477 -25.35 26.11 -3.87
C GLN A 477 -24.58 26.00 -2.54
N ALA A 478 -24.17 24.79 -2.16
CA ALA A 478 -23.38 24.56 -0.96
C ALA A 478 -21.97 25.16 -1.06
N GLY A 479 -21.36 25.16 -2.25
CA GLY A 479 -20.01 25.71 -2.49
C GLY A 479 -19.95 27.24 -2.57
N LYS A 480 -21.06 27.91 -2.93
CA LYS A 480 -21.12 29.37 -3.18
C LYS A 480 -20.58 30.24 -2.04
N TRP A 481 -20.64 29.79 -0.78
CA TRP A 481 -20.09 30.58 0.32
C TRP A 481 -18.59 30.82 0.14
N LEU A 482 -17.82 29.84 -0.33
CA LEU A 482 -16.37 29.95 -0.47
C LEU A 482 -16.00 31.04 -1.50
N LEU A 483 -16.80 31.17 -2.55
CA LEU A 483 -16.56 32.10 -3.66
C LEU A 483 -16.82 33.58 -3.30
N LYS A 484 -17.48 33.86 -2.17
CA LYS A 484 -17.77 35.24 -1.75
C LYS A 484 -16.47 36.01 -1.43
N PRO A 485 -16.26 37.24 -1.95
CA PRO A 485 -15.03 38.01 -1.75
C PRO A 485 -14.62 38.21 -0.28
N ARG A 486 -15.61 38.38 0.62
CA ARG A 486 -15.40 38.49 2.08
C ARG A 486 -14.69 37.29 2.71
N ASN A 487 -14.67 36.14 2.02
CA ASN A 487 -14.08 34.89 2.51
C ASN A 487 -12.65 34.66 1.96
N LYS A 488 -11.94 35.72 1.55
CA LYS A 488 -10.55 35.65 1.03
C LYS A 488 -9.63 34.78 1.87
N ARG A 489 -9.65 34.88 3.20
CA ARG A 489 -8.79 34.05 4.06
C ARG A 489 -9.08 32.54 3.93
N ALA A 490 -10.35 32.15 3.78
CA ALA A 490 -10.73 30.76 3.54
C ALA A 490 -10.28 30.31 2.14
N GLN A 491 -10.48 31.16 1.13
CA GLN A 491 -10.02 30.91 -0.24
C GLN A 491 -8.50 30.70 -0.31
N ASP A 492 -7.71 31.62 0.24
CA ASP A 492 -6.24 31.57 0.22
C ASP A 492 -5.70 30.36 1.00
N LEU A 493 -6.42 29.91 2.03
CA LEU A 493 -6.11 28.67 2.73
C LEU A 493 -6.33 27.44 1.82
N ARG A 494 -7.50 27.35 1.18
CA ARG A 494 -7.85 26.26 0.25
C ARG A 494 -6.92 26.20 -0.95
N LEU A 495 -6.59 27.36 -1.52
CA LEU A 495 -5.65 27.47 -2.64
C LEU A 495 -4.26 26.98 -2.24
N ARG A 496 -3.72 27.39 -1.08
CA ARG A 496 -2.44 26.85 -0.59
C ARG A 496 -2.45 25.32 -0.46
N ILE A 497 -3.52 24.75 0.07
CA ILE A 497 -3.68 23.29 0.18
C ILE A 497 -3.74 22.65 -1.21
N ARG A 498 -4.45 23.25 -2.16
CA ARG A 498 -4.54 22.77 -3.55
C ARG A 498 -3.19 22.81 -4.26
N LEU A 499 -2.41 23.88 -4.09
CA LEU A 499 -1.08 24.01 -4.66
C LEU A 499 -0.09 22.99 -4.07
N GLU A 500 -0.13 22.76 -2.74
CA GLU A 500 0.64 21.68 -2.12
C GLU A 500 0.26 20.31 -2.71
N LYS A 501 -1.05 20.02 -2.84
CA LYS A 501 -1.53 18.78 -3.48
C LYS A 501 -0.99 18.63 -4.90
N MET A 502 -0.98 19.68 -5.70
CA MET A 502 -0.44 19.66 -7.07
C MET A 502 1.08 19.38 -7.09
N ALA A 503 1.85 19.98 -6.16
CA ALA A 503 3.27 19.70 -6.03
C ALA A 503 3.55 18.23 -5.69
N PHE A 504 2.74 17.63 -4.82
CA PHE A 504 2.84 16.19 -4.52
C PHE A 504 2.40 15.29 -5.69
N GLN A 505 1.50 15.76 -6.55
CA GLN A 505 1.15 15.05 -7.79
C GLN A 505 2.32 15.01 -8.77
N GLU A 506 3.07 16.10 -8.90
CA GLU A 506 4.29 16.13 -9.73
C GLU A 506 5.39 15.25 -9.12
N MET A 507 5.66 15.38 -7.82
CA MET A 507 6.61 14.51 -7.10
C MET A 507 6.27 13.02 -7.20
N HIS A 508 4.97 12.68 -7.20
CA HIS A 508 4.52 11.29 -7.31
C HIS A 508 4.95 10.66 -8.64
N LYS A 509 4.98 11.43 -9.75
CA LYS A 509 5.45 10.92 -11.05
C LYS A 509 6.88 10.41 -10.97
N ASP A 510 7.76 11.14 -10.29
CA ASP A 510 9.17 10.76 -10.16
C ASP A 510 9.35 9.60 -9.18
N TRP A 511 8.61 9.60 -8.06
CA TRP A 511 8.58 8.45 -7.15
C TRP A 511 8.08 7.19 -7.86
N LYS A 512 7.12 7.33 -8.79
CA LYS A 512 6.57 6.22 -9.58
C LYS A 512 7.60 5.61 -10.53
N LYS A 513 8.40 6.45 -11.19
CA LYS A 513 9.56 6.00 -12.01
C LYS A 513 10.57 5.21 -11.18
N LEU A 514 10.71 5.55 -9.90
CA LEU A 514 11.57 4.84 -8.94
C LEU A 514 10.86 3.71 -8.17
N GLY A 515 9.85 3.09 -8.77
CA GLY A 515 9.20 1.89 -8.22
C GLY A 515 8.18 2.12 -7.10
N TYR A 516 7.75 3.36 -6.82
CA TYR A 516 6.73 3.60 -5.80
C TYR A 516 5.38 2.92 -6.19
N PRO A 517 4.78 2.09 -5.31
CA PRO A 517 3.78 1.13 -5.76
C PRO A 517 2.35 1.71 -5.82
N PHE A 518 2.09 2.88 -5.23
CA PHE A 518 0.74 3.43 -5.11
C PHE A 518 0.45 4.54 -6.13
N ASN A 519 -0.83 4.91 -6.26
CA ASN A 519 -1.32 5.87 -7.26
C ASN A 519 -1.25 7.33 -6.81
N SER A 520 -0.83 7.59 -5.57
CA SER A 520 -0.65 8.93 -5.03
C SER A 520 0.29 8.94 -3.82
N LEU A 521 0.83 10.12 -3.52
CA LEU A 521 1.48 10.44 -2.25
C LEU A 521 0.49 11.15 -1.32
N VAL A 522 0.69 11.00 -0.02
CA VAL A 522 0.03 11.85 0.97
C VAL A 522 0.61 13.26 0.86
N PRO A 523 -0.20 14.30 0.61
CA PRO A 523 0.29 15.65 0.35
C PRO A 523 0.65 16.36 1.66
N SER A 524 1.70 15.89 2.33
CA SER A 524 2.20 16.42 3.58
C SER A 524 3.72 16.24 3.69
N TYR A 525 4.41 17.16 4.36
CA TYR A 525 5.85 17.00 4.64
C TYR A 525 6.17 15.72 5.41
N ALA A 526 5.19 15.18 6.14
CA ALA A 526 5.25 13.87 6.81
C ALA A 526 5.54 12.70 5.86
N THR A 527 5.35 12.88 4.54
CA THR A 527 5.70 11.87 3.53
C THR A 527 7.18 11.50 3.59
N SER A 528 8.04 12.45 3.96
CA SER A 528 9.48 12.19 4.14
C SER A 528 9.82 11.25 5.31
N ILE A 529 8.86 10.99 6.20
CA ILE A 529 9.03 10.15 7.39
C ILE A 529 8.02 9.00 7.46
N GLY A 530 7.29 8.69 6.39
CA GLY A 530 6.53 7.44 6.25
C GLY A 530 5.03 7.56 5.99
N SER A 531 4.44 8.76 6.02
CA SER A 531 2.96 8.89 5.93
C SER A 531 2.37 8.38 4.60
N SER A 532 3.17 8.29 3.53
CA SER A 532 2.75 7.72 2.24
C SER A 532 2.79 6.19 2.19
N ALA A 533 3.33 5.53 3.22
CA ALA A 533 3.58 4.08 3.27
C ALA A 533 4.47 3.58 2.11
N ASP A 534 4.77 2.28 2.11
CA ASP A 534 5.47 1.60 1.01
C ASP A 534 5.12 0.10 0.98
N ARG A 535 5.67 -0.61 -0.01
CA ARG A 535 5.77 -2.08 -0.03
C ARG A 535 7.23 -2.49 0.16
N PRO A 536 7.53 -3.57 0.91
CA PRO A 536 8.90 -4.06 1.04
C PRO A 536 9.57 -4.31 -0.32
N SER A 537 8.89 -4.99 -1.26
CA SER A 537 9.44 -5.24 -2.60
C SER A 537 9.74 -3.96 -3.40
N ALA A 538 8.92 -2.92 -3.26
CA ALA A 538 9.12 -1.64 -3.93
C ALA A 538 10.32 -0.85 -3.35
N LEU A 539 10.62 -1.01 -2.06
CA LEU A 539 11.86 -0.48 -1.47
C LEU A 539 13.08 -1.28 -1.95
N ALA A 540 12.96 -2.60 -2.07
CA ALA A 540 14.02 -3.42 -2.65
C ALA A 540 14.28 -3.05 -4.12
N GLU A 541 13.24 -2.75 -4.90
CA GLU A 541 13.37 -2.25 -6.28
C GLU A 541 14.13 -0.91 -6.34
N LEU A 542 13.81 0.05 -5.47
CA LEU A 542 14.58 1.29 -5.36
C LEU A 542 16.05 1.03 -5.00
N MET A 543 16.31 0.09 -4.08
CA MET A 543 17.68 -0.30 -3.76
C MET A 543 18.37 -0.96 -4.95
N GLY A 544 17.64 -1.77 -5.73
CA GLY A 544 18.10 -2.34 -6.98
C GLY A 544 18.49 -1.27 -7.99
N ILE A 545 17.70 -0.21 -8.16
CA ILE A 545 18.05 0.95 -9.00
C ILE A 545 19.38 1.56 -8.55
N ILE A 546 19.58 1.74 -7.25
CA ILE A 546 20.81 2.31 -6.69
C ILE A 546 22.03 1.39 -6.94
N VAL A 547 21.89 0.08 -6.72
CA VAL A 547 22.95 -0.92 -6.92
C VAL A 547 23.26 -1.13 -8.42
N ASN A 548 22.28 -0.89 -9.29
CA ASN A 548 22.43 -0.93 -10.75
C ASN A 548 22.82 0.45 -11.35
N ASP A 549 23.47 1.32 -10.58
CA ASP A 549 23.93 2.64 -11.04
C ASP A 549 22.83 3.48 -11.73
N GLY A 550 21.61 3.42 -11.18
CA GLY A 550 20.46 4.18 -11.63
C GLY A 550 19.63 3.50 -12.74
N ILE A 551 19.88 2.23 -13.05
CA ILE A 551 19.12 1.45 -14.03
C ILE A 551 18.04 0.62 -13.32
N LEU A 552 16.79 0.78 -13.75
CA LEU A 552 15.67 -0.09 -13.40
C LEU A 552 15.80 -1.39 -14.21
N MET A 553 16.21 -2.45 -13.54
CA MET A 553 16.32 -3.80 -14.12
C MET A 553 15.07 -4.63 -13.77
N PRO A 554 14.58 -5.50 -14.68
CA PRO A 554 13.46 -6.37 -14.38
C PRO A 554 13.77 -7.32 -13.22
N SER A 555 12.77 -7.59 -12.39
CA SER A 555 12.87 -8.61 -11.33
C SER A 555 12.63 -10.00 -11.92
N LEU A 556 13.60 -10.89 -11.78
CA LEU A 556 13.55 -12.24 -12.33
C LEU A 556 13.15 -13.24 -11.24
N LYS A 557 12.11 -14.04 -11.50
CA LYS A 557 11.73 -15.20 -10.67
C LYS A 557 12.00 -16.53 -11.37
N VAL A 558 12.02 -16.51 -12.70
CA VAL A 558 12.16 -17.67 -13.59
C VAL A 558 13.14 -17.30 -14.71
N THR A 559 14.03 -18.24 -15.06
CA THR A 559 15.01 -18.05 -16.14
C THR A 559 14.68 -18.90 -17.38
N SER A 560 14.06 -20.06 -17.22
CA SER A 560 13.59 -20.88 -18.34
C SER A 560 12.34 -21.69 -18.01
N LEU A 561 11.61 -21.99 -19.08
CA LEU A 561 10.45 -22.89 -19.11
C LEU A 561 10.72 -23.97 -20.16
N GLN A 562 10.58 -25.23 -19.81
CA GLN A 562 10.70 -26.36 -20.72
C GLN A 562 9.38 -27.14 -20.72
N PHE A 563 8.67 -27.08 -21.84
CA PHE A 563 7.42 -27.80 -22.05
C PHE A 563 7.67 -29.16 -22.68
N ALA A 564 6.88 -30.16 -22.27
CA ALA A 564 6.75 -31.46 -22.93
C ALA A 564 8.08 -32.14 -23.26
N LYS A 565 9.00 -32.15 -22.29
CA LYS A 565 10.38 -32.63 -22.46
C LYS A 565 10.41 -34.07 -22.98
N GLY A 566 11.19 -34.32 -24.02
CA GLY A 566 11.32 -35.64 -24.64
C GLY A 566 10.13 -36.02 -25.53
N THR A 567 9.26 -35.08 -25.87
CA THR A 567 8.16 -35.27 -26.84
C THR A 567 8.41 -34.45 -28.12
N PRO A 568 7.71 -34.75 -29.23
CA PRO A 568 7.76 -33.90 -30.43
C PRO A 568 7.27 -32.46 -30.22
N TYR A 569 6.61 -32.18 -29.09
CA TYR A 569 6.13 -30.85 -28.71
C TYR A 569 7.09 -30.13 -27.75
N GLU A 570 8.28 -30.68 -27.53
CA GLU A 570 9.26 -30.06 -26.62
C GLU A 570 9.57 -28.63 -27.04
N THR A 571 9.35 -27.70 -26.11
CA THR A 571 9.57 -26.26 -26.34
C THR A 571 10.33 -25.68 -25.17
N GLU A 572 11.50 -25.10 -25.44
CA GLU A 572 12.30 -24.39 -24.43
C GLU A 572 12.17 -22.88 -24.62
N LEU A 573 11.70 -22.18 -23.60
CA LEU A 573 11.67 -20.72 -23.52
C LEU A 573 12.74 -20.27 -22.54
N LYS A 574 13.61 -19.35 -22.96
CA LYS A 574 14.61 -18.72 -22.11
C LYS A 574 14.31 -17.24 -21.97
N LEU A 575 14.63 -16.69 -20.80
CA LEU A 575 14.55 -15.26 -20.58
C LEU A 575 15.46 -14.52 -21.58
N LYS A 576 14.90 -13.55 -22.28
CA LYS A 576 15.68 -12.60 -23.08
C LYS A 576 16.32 -11.58 -22.14
N THR A 577 17.64 -11.42 -22.22
CA THR A 577 18.37 -10.38 -21.48
C THR A 577 17.82 -8.99 -21.83
N ASP A 578 17.39 -8.26 -20.81
CA ASP A 578 16.95 -6.88 -20.90
C ASP A 578 18.11 -5.95 -20.49
N GLN A 579 18.25 -4.82 -21.18
CA GLN A 579 19.23 -3.79 -20.82
C GLN A 579 18.73 -2.89 -19.68
N GLY A 580 17.44 -3.00 -19.33
CA GLY A 580 16.78 -2.15 -18.33
C GLY A 580 16.59 -0.72 -18.81
N GLU A 581 16.02 0.11 -17.94
CA GLU A 581 15.76 1.53 -18.21
C GLU A 581 16.57 2.42 -17.27
N ARG A 582 17.31 3.40 -17.80
CA ARG A 582 17.97 4.40 -16.96
C ARG A 582 16.94 5.39 -16.42
N VAL A 583 16.56 5.21 -15.17
CA VAL A 583 15.60 6.07 -14.45
C VAL A 583 16.28 7.10 -13.53
N MET A 584 17.59 6.95 -13.30
CA MET A 584 18.39 7.83 -12.45
C MET A 584 19.82 7.97 -13.02
N PRO A 585 20.43 9.17 -12.95
CA PRO A 585 21.84 9.33 -13.31
C PRO A 585 22.76 8.47 -12.44
N ALA A 586 23.80 7.89 -13.03
CA ALA A 586 24.74 7.02 -12.29
C ALA A 586 25.43 7.76 -11.13
N SER A 587 25.75 9.04 -11.32
CA SER A 587 26.32 9.90 -10.26
C SER A 587 25.39 10.01 -9.05
N VAL A 588 24.07 10.12 -9.26
CA VAL A 588 23.07 10.16 -8.18
C VAL A 588 23.05 8.84 -7.42
N ALA A 589 23.00 7.71 -8.14
CA ALA A 589 23.00 6.37 -7.53
C ALA A 589 24.27 6.14 -6.67
N GLN A 590 25.43 6.58 -7.15
CA GLN A 590 26.70 6.45 -6.44
C GLN A 590 26.75 7.31 -5.17
N VAL A 591 26.25 8.55 -5.20
CA VAL A 591 26.14 9.41 -4.00
C VAL A 591 25.16 8.81 -2.99
N LEU A 592 24.02 8.28 -3.44
CA LEU A 592 23.08 7.55 -2.58
C LEU A 592 23.73 6.34 -1.93
N ARG A 593 24.47 5.54 -2.71
CA ARG A 593 25.14 4.33 -2.22
C ARG A 593 26.17 4.64 -1.12
N LYS A 594 26.94 5.72 -1.29
CA LYS A 594 27.86 6.27 -0.29
C LYS A 594 27.13 6.75 0.96
N ALA A 595 26.04 7.52 0.80
CA ALA A 595 25.25 8.01 1.93
C ALA A 595 24.63 6.86 2.76
N LEU A 596 24.18 5.80 2.08
CA LEU A 596 23.63 4.59 2.68
C LEU A 596 24.68 3.75 3.44
N ALA A 597 25.93 3.70 2.97
CA ALA A 597 27.03 3.07 3.71
C ALA A 597 27.24 3.74 5.07
N GLY A 598 27.21 5.08 5.12
CA GLY A 598 27.38 5.84 6.36
C GLY A 598 26.32 5.54 7.45
N VAL A 599 25.12 5.08 7.06
CA VAL A 599 24.07 4.63 8.00
C VAL A 599 24.48 3.35 8.74
N VAL A 600 25.23 2.47 8.08
CA VAL A 600 25.75 1.22 8.63
C VAL A 600 27.10 1.44 9.32
N ASP A 601 28.00 2.27 8.79
CA ASP A 601 29.34 2.45 9.37
C ASP A 601 29.31 3.11 10.77
N GLY A 602 28.30 3.93 11.05
CA GLY A 602 28.20 4.56 12.37
C GLY A 602 26.85 5.20 12.68
N GLY A 603 25.82 4.84 11.93
CA GLY A 603 24.47 5.38 12.08
C GLY A 603 23.52 4.42 12.76
N THR A 604 22.24 4.58 12.44
CA THR A 604 21.15 3.75 12.99
C THR A 604 21.25 2.26 12.69
N ALA A 605 22.02 1.85 11.67
CA ALA A 605 22.21 0.45 11.26
C ALA A 605 23.56 -0.14 11.69
N ARG A 606 24.29 0.49 12.62
CA ARG A 606 25.65 0.07 13.03
C ARG A 606 25.85 -1.39 13.41
N ARG A 607 24.78 -2.09 13.81
CA ARG A 607 24.81 -3.51 14.15
C ARG A 607 25.04 -4.43 12.95
N ALA A 608 24.84 -3.94 11.72
CA ALA A 608 25.13 -4.67 10.48
C ALA A 608 26.60 -4.52 10.01
N TYR A 609 27.36 -3.58 10.57
CA TYR A 609 28.77 -3.39 10.20
C TYR A 609 29.61 -4.61 10.58
N GLY A 610 30.44 -5.10 9.65
CA GLY A 610 31.36 -6.19 9.89
C GLY A 610 30.71 -7.55 10.15
N VAL A 611 29.40 -7.67 9.88
CA VAL A 611 28.65 -8.93 10.04
C VAL A 611 29.07 -9.98 9.02
N LEU A 612 29.36 -9.55 7.79
CA LEU A 612 29.91 -10.39 6.73
C LEU A 612 31.37 -9.99 6.49
N LYS A 613 32.25 -10.96 6.37
CA LYS A 613 33.67 -10.76 6.07
C LYS A 613 34.06 -11.57 4.84
N GLY A 614 34.85 -10.97 3.96
CA GLY A 614 35.41 -11.68 2.81
C GLY A 614 36.43 -12.75 3.24
N PRO A 615 36.91 -13.56 2.29
CA PRO A 615 37.93 -14.59 2.56
C PRO A 615 39.22 -14.06 3.19
N ASP A 616 39.55 -12.79 2.93
CA ASP A 616 40.71 -12.07 3.48
C ASP A 616 40.44 -11.43 4.87
N GLY A 617 39.25 -11.65 5.44
CA GLY A 617 38.82 -11.09 6.71
C GLY A 617 38.34 -9.63 6.63
N THR A 618 38.36 -9.00 5.46
CA THR A 618 37.88 -7.62 5.28
C THR A 618 36.36 -7.57 5.39
N PRO A 619 35.79 -6.57 6.10
CA PRO A 619 34.34 -6.38 6.14
C PRO A 619 33.76 -6.15 4.75
N VAL A 620 32.74 -6.93 4.36
CA VAL A 620 31.98 -6.66 3.14
C VAL A 620 31.18 -5.38 3.33
N ALA A 621 31.24 -4.48 2.35
CA ALA A 621 30.50 -3.24 2.39
C ALA A 621 28.98 -3.49 2.44
N ILE A 622 28.32 -2.98 3.47
CA ILE A 622 26.86 -3.02 3.61
C ILE A 622 26.39 -1.58 3.78
N GLY A 623 25.39 -1.18 3.01
CA GLY A 623 24.70 0.09 3.18
C GLY A 623 23.21 -0.11 3.19
N GLY A 624 22.48 0.81 3.81
CA GLY A 624 21.03 0.68 3.86
C GLY A 624 20.33 1.79 4.61
N LYS A 625 19.00 1.70 4.67
CA LYS A 625 18.15 2.62 5.42
C LYS A 625 17.21 1.87 6.34
N THR A 626 17.22 2.30 7.59
CA THR A 626 16.31 1.85 8.65
C THR A 626 15.00 2.64 8.66
N GLY A 627 13.91 2.00 9.07
CA GLY A 627 12.62 2.64 9.32
C GLY A 627 11.89 2.04 10.51
N SER A 628 11.12 2.86 11.20
CA SER A 628 10.19 2.43 12.25
C SER A 628 8.92 3.25 12.09
N GLY A 629 7.78 2.58 12.00
CA GLY A 629 6.46 3.18 11.91
C GLY A 629 5.64 2.79 13.13
N ASP A 630 4.96 3.77 13.73
CA ASP A 630 4.02 3.57 14.84
C ASP A 630 2.68 4.17 14.42
N ASN A 631 1.90 3.38 13.69
CA ASN A 631 0.67 3.86 13.07
C ASN A 631 -0.43 3.99 14.11
N ARG A 632 -0.95 5.22 14.28
CA ARG A 632 -1.95 5.56 15.29
C ARG A 632 -3.10 6.33 14.65
N PHE A 633 -4.30 6.06 15.13
CA PHE A 633 -5.46 6.90 14.89
C PHE A 633 -5.61 7.88 16.06
N GLU A 634 -5.40 9.16 15.78
CA GLU A 634 -5.51 10.23 16.77
C GLU A 634 -6.68 11.14 16.45
N THR A 635 -7.43 11.52 17.48
CA THR A 635 -8.51 12.50 17.37
C THR A 635 -8.13 13.73 18.16
N PHE A 636 -8.24 14.90 17.54
CA PHE A 636 -7.87 16.18 18.14
C PHE A 636 -9.12 17.05 18.35
N GLY A 637 -9.14 17.75 19.47
CA GLY A 637 -10.12 18.78 19.79
C GLY A 637 -9.65 20.17 19.37
N LYS A 638 -10.44 21.18 19.73
CA LYS A 638 -10.11 22.58 19.50
C LYS A 638 -8.73 22.92 20.07
N GLY A 639 -7.92 23.65 19.31
CA GLY A 639 -6.58 24.08 19.71
C GLY A 639 -5.51 22.98 19.66
N GLY A 640 -5.77 21.84 18.98
CA GLY A 640 -4.79 20.76 18.84
C GLY A 640 -4.67 19.84 20.06
N ARG A 641 -5.63 19.91 21.00
CA ARG A 641 -5.66 19.01 22.17
C ARG A 641 -5.96 17.58 21.73
N LEU A 642 -5.04 16.64 21.98
CA LEU A 642 -5.30 15.22 21.75
C LEU A 642 -6.45 14.74 22.65
N ILE A 643 -7.51 14.20 22.04
CA ILE A 643 -8.68 13.63 22.72
C ILE A 643 -8.49 12.13 22.93
N SER A 644 -8.01 11.42 21.90
CA SER A 644 -7.78 9.98 21.94
C SER A 644 -6.68 9.59 20.96
N SER A 645 -5.90 8.56 21.31
CA SER A 645 -4.89 7.95 20.45
C SER A 645 -5.04 6.44 20.53
N ARG A 646 -5.14 5.77 19.38
CA ARG A 646 -5.30 4.31 19.28
C ARG A 646 -4.27 3.73 18.32
N VAL A 647 -3.50 2.75 18.77
CA VAL A 647 -2.54 2.03 17.91
C VAL A 647 -3.28 1.20 16.86
N VAL A 648 -2.79 1.22 15.64
CA VAL A 648 -3.31 0.47 14.48
C VAL A 648 -2.39 -0.69 14.13
N ASN A 649 -1.08 -0.42 14.08
CA ASN A 649 -0.02 -1.42 13.89
C ASN A 649 1.35 -0.78 14.16
N ARG A 650 2.39 -1.62 14.25
CA ARG A 650 3.79 -1.20 14.34
C ARG A 650 4.65 -1.94 13.34
N THR A 651 5.60 -1.22 12.75
CA THR A 651 6.52 -1.75 11.74
C THR A 651 7.95 -1.33 12.05
N ALA A 652 8.89 -2.16 11.64
CA ALA A 652 10.28 -1.81 11.56
C ALA A 652 10.87 -2.46 10.31
N ALA A 653 11.72 -1.75 9.60
CA ALA A 653 12.32 -2.25 8.38
C ALA A 653 13.78 -1.83 8.23
N PHE A 654 14.53 -2.63 7.49
CA PHE A 654 15.85 -2.29 7.00
C PHE A 654 15.95 -2.71 5.54
N VAL A 655 16.04 -1.74 4.63
CA VAL A 655 16.35 -1.95 3.21
C VAL A 655 17.85 -1.77 3.02
N PHE A 656 18.51 -2.69 2.31
CA PHE A 656 19.97 -2.78 2.32
C PHE A 656 20.54 -3.29 1.00
N TYR A 657 21.84 -3.04 0.79
CA TYR A 657 22.69 -3.74 -0.15
C TYR A 657 23.87 -4.42 0.56
N ILE A 658 24.42 -5.47 -0.02
CA ILE A 658 25.62 -6.20 0.41
C ILE A 658 26.57 -6.30 -0.79
N GLY A 659 27.77 -5.75 -0.63
CA GLY A 659 28.76 -5.63 -1.70
C GLY A 659 28.21 -4.85 -2.89
N ASP A 660 28.57 -5.29 -4.10
CA ASP A 660 28.14 -4.71 -5.37
C ASP A 660 26.96 -5.44 -6.02
N ARG A 661 26.50 -6.56 -5.43
CA ARG A 661 25.61 -7.52 -6.09
C ARG A 661 24.28 -7.71 -5.41
N TYR A 662 24.24 -7.80 -4.08
CA TYR A 662 23.04 -8.24 -3.39
C TYR A 662 22.31 -7.09 -2.75
N PHE A 663 20.99 -7.15 -2.74
CA PHE A 663 20.16 -6.15 -2.07
C PHE A 663 18.81 -6.73 -1.68
N GLY A 664 18.19 -6.13 -0.69
CA GLY A 664 16.99 -6.72 -0.11
C GLY A 664 16.34 -5.83 0.94
N VAL A 665 15.32 -6.40 1.57
CA VAL A 665 14.66 -5.78 2.72
C VAL A 665 14.30 -6.83 3.74
N ILE A 666 14.47 -6.47 5.00
CA ILE A 666 13.93 -7.19 6.13
C ILE A 666 12.93 -6.33 6.87
N THR A 667 11.77 -6.90 7.18
CA THR A 667 10.65 -6.23 7.86
C THR A 667 10.24 -7.03 9.09
N ALA A 668 10.01 -6.33 10.20
CA ALA A 668 9.31 -6.82 11.38
C ALA A 668 7.98 -6.05 11.50
N PHE A 669 6.88 -6.76 11.71
CA PHE A 669 5.53 -6.21 11.65
C PHE A 669 4.66 -6.82 12.75
N MET A 670 3.98 -5.96 13.50
CA MET A 670 2.93 -6.34 14.44
C MET A 670 1.62 -5.70 14.01
N PRO A 671 0.67 -6.47 13.45
CA PRO A 671 -0.65 -5.97 13.08
C PRO A 671 -1.53 -5.78 14.33
N GLY A 672 -2.54 -4.93 14.21
CA GLY A 672 -3.59 -4.82 15.22
C GLY A 672 -3.28 -3.85 16.36
N LYS A 673 -4.27 -3.68 17.24
CA LYS A 673 -4.20 -2.78 18.39
C LYS A 673 -3.23 -3.29 19.46
N GLU A 674 -3.01 -4.60 19.48
CA GLU A 674 -2.09 -5.35 20.34
C GLU A 674 -0.63 -4.92 20.09
N ALA A 675 -0.33 -4.28 18.96
CA ALA A 675 0.94 -3.62 18.71
C ALA A 675 1.29 -2.55 19.76
N ALA A 676 0.33 -2.08 20.57
CA ALA A 676 0.56 -1.23 21.72
C ALA A 676 1.47 -1.88 22.79
N ASP A 677 1.50 -3.21 22.88
CA ASP A 677 2.30 -3.96 23.85
C ASP A 677 3.77 -4.11 23.41
N TYR A 678 4.13 -3.57 22.25
CA TYR A 678 5.44 -3.73 21.63
C TYR A 678 6.18 -2.40 21.50
N SER A 679 7.48 -2.39 21.80
CA SER A 679 8.34 -1.21 21.76
C SER A 679 9.52 -1.32 20.79
N PHE A 680 9.52 -2.29 19.87
CA PHE A 680 10.62 -2.52 18.95
C PHE A 680 10.85 -1.34 17.99
N THR A 681 12.10 -1.18 17.56
CA THR A 681 12.54 -0.20 16.54
C THR A 681 13.25 -0.90 15.38
N SER A 682 13.79 -0.13 14.44
CA SER A 682 14.61 -0.61 13.33
C SER A 682 15.86 -1.38 13.74
N SER A 683 16.29 -1.31 15.01
CA SER A 683 17.34 -2.19 15.51
C SER A 683 16.98 -3.67 15.37
N LEU A 684 15.70 -4.03 15.48
CA LEU A 684 15.23 -5.41 15.41
C LEU A 684 15.48 -6.03 14.02
N PRO A 685 14.98 -5.47 12.91
CA PRO A 685 15.30 -5.97 11.57
C PRO A 685 16.82 -6.03 11.29
N VAL A 686 17.60 -5.04 11.74
CA VAL A 686 19.07 -5.06 11.57
C VAL A 686 19.71 -6.22 12.35
N GLN A 687 19.24 -6.49 13.57
CA GLN A 687 19.72 -7.61 14.37
C GLN A 687 19.29 -8.95 13.79
N VAL A 688 18.09 -9.06 13.21
CA VAL A 688 17.67 -10.27 12.49
C VAL A 688 18.51 -10.49 11.24
N LEU A 689 18.86 -9.45 10.47
CA LEU A 689 19.82 -9.59 9.37
C LEU A 689 21.15 -10.17 9.85
N ARG A 690 21.64 -9.73 11.02
CA ARG A 690 22.84 -10.31 11.63
C ARG A 690 22.69 -11.79 11.99
N LEU A 691 21.51 -12.22 12.43
CA LEU A 691 21.24 -13.64 12.68
C LEU A 691 21.17 -14.45 11.38
N LEU A 692 20.71 -13.83 10.29
CA LEU A 692 20.64 -14.48 8.97
C LEU A 692 21.99 -14.53 8.26
N ALA A 693 22.96 -13.69 8.63
CA ALA A 693 24.21 -13.56 7.91
C ALA A 693 24.98 -14.88 7.68
N PRO A 694 25.15 -15.78 8.68
CA PRO A 694 25.82 -17.07 8.45
C PRO A 694 25.10 -17.95 7.41
N GLU A 695 23.78 -17.84 7.32
CA GLU A 695 22.99 -18.58 6.32
C GLU A 695 23.07 -17.96 4.92
N LEU A 696 23.43 -16.69 4.83
CA LEU A 696 23.60 -15.94 3.58
C LEU A 696 25.04 -16.00 3.06
N GLU A 697 26.04 -16.20 3.92
CA GLU A 697 27.47 -16.24 3.57
C GLU A 697 27.77 -17.09 2.34
N PRO A 698 27.28 -18.35 2.21
CA PRO A 698 27.57 -19.18 1.04
C PRO A 698 27.05 -18.61 -0.29
N LEU A 699 26.01 -17.76 -0.22
CA LEU A 699 25.39 -17.14 -1.38
C LEU A 699 26.03 -15.77 -1.70
N VAL A 700 26.32 -14.96 -0.68
CA VAL A 700 26.69 -13.55 -0.86
C VAL A 700 28.18 -13.29 -0.91
N LEU A 701 28.99 -14.25 -0.45
CA LEU A 701 30.44 -14.22 -0.57
C LEU A 701 30.90 -15.02 -1.80
N PRO A 702 32.01 -14.63 -2.45
CA PRO A 702 32.64 -15.50 -3.44
C PRO A 702 33.02 -16.85 -2.81
N PRO A 703 33.01 -17.95 -3.57
CA PRO A 703 33.54 -19.22 -3.10
C PRO A 703 34.97 -19.05 -2.59
N ALA A 704 35.27 -19.66 -1.45
CA ALA A 704 36.60 -19.63 -0.83
C ALA A 704 37.67 -20.32 -1.69
#